data_AF-A0A3S5HT88-F1
#
_entry.id   AF-A0A3S5HT88-F1
#
_cell.length_a   1.000
_cell.length_b   1.000
_cell.length_c   1.000
_cell.angle_alpha   90.00
_cell.angle_beta   90.00
_cell.angle_gamma   90.00
#
_symmetry.space_group_name_H-M   'P 1'
#
loop_
_entity.id
_entity.type
_entity.pdbx_description
1 polymer ?
#
loop_
_entity_poly.entity_id
_entity_poly.type
_entity_poly.pdbx_seq_one_letter_code
_entity_poly.pdbx_strand_id
1 'polypeptide(L)'
;MKGAAERTLILHRSVRVTLAASTGFYTFVYGLDEPVLALYALFAPISLGLLSPIPGSGRQRAEVMLKALPVGMLLVALGTVLAVRTWAAVLGMLVVGFLLAFAAIAGPRPAGAAPGLQLFYILACFPPYEPETLWLRLAGLTFGVAVLALCELFLLPQPPEPTYRTTLADALTTAGDSIAGRGGLSPQALREAGARLRLSSVPPAERPAGPGRAARGLSQAGSATRRLLEQLAHLTETGELRELVRYGADPGRSPTDTASGSLLPQVVSLCDDTATALRTGRAAPGPQRMDQAIDDFQRMRLRQATGSADEVPPVPVLRRQAALLAVAESVRILEISVRVGLEGRRTPPIEPRELFWYTEAATPRLWVRRITGNMTLRSVQFQNAVRIAVALAAARLVAGSLDLTHGFWVLLAVLTLSRTTVGETWTAIRQAVTGNLVGAVAAGALLIGLGRHTEAYAAILAPAMLIAFALGPLLGIAWAQGLFTLVVATAFAQIAPSSWRLAEARIVDVVTGSAIGLLCAMLAWPAGARKEVRRTMAGLLRECGALIKGTVEMLTALPPGSAPAPPTLPALHRLRLAESAYAQFRSEPGSSASVRADWHAVLITANHILLGAQWLPRFDLSTTALPPDAADRARTGARTLAETTDRLAALCDGDRTQPPRTEQAPVEPTAPALPVLVDLDMWLRSLTHQLARIEAGLPEAIRGPGRGKTATGTVGSTSRPTGPGR
;
A
#
# COMPACT_ATOMS: atom_id res chain seq x y z
N MET A 1 -0.10 -3.88 25.66
CA MET A 1 -0.74 -5.22 25.62
C MET A 1 -1.68 -5.28 24.42
N LYS A 2 -1.97 -6.48 23.89
CA LYS A 2 -2.90 -6.65 22.75
C LYS A 2 -4.35 -6.37 23.13
N GLY A 3 -5.12 -5.76 22.21
CA GLY A 3 -6.53 -5.42 22.41
C GLY A 3 -7.42 -6.67 22.45
N ALA A 4 -8.57 -6.60 23.13
CA ALA A 4 -9.43 -7.77 23.37
C ALA A 4 -9.81 -8.53 22.08
N ALA A 5 -10.29 -7.82 21.06
CA ALA A 5 -10.64 -8.41 19.77
C ALA A 5 -9.46 -9.12 19.07
N GLU A 6 -8.23 -8.61 19.20
CA GLU A 6 -7.03 -9.25 18.66
C GLU A 6 -6.76 -10.59 19.35
N ARG A 7 -6.98 -10.67 20.67
CA ARG A 7 -6.83 -11.93 21.43
C ARG A 7 -7.87 -12.96 21.01
N THR A 8 -9.13 -12.56 20.83
CA THR A 8 -10.21 -13.43 20.32
C THR A 8 -9.89 -13.96 18.92
N LEU A 9 -9.41 -13.10 18.01
CA LEU A 9 -9.01 -13.51 16.66
C LEU A 9 -7.83 -14.50 16.67
N ILE A 10 -6.86 -14.33 17.57
CA ILE A 10 -5.77 -15.29 17.79
C ILE A 10 -6.31 -16.60 18.34
N LEU A 11 -7.18 -16.59 19.35
CA LEU A 11 -7.75 -17.81 19.95
C LEU A 11 -8.57 -18.63 18.93
N HIS A 12 -9.47 -17.98 18.17
CA HIS A 12 -10.25 -18.63 17.11
C HIS A 12 -9.37 -19.22 16.01
N ARG A 13 -8.25 -18.58 15.68
CA ARG A 13 -7.23 -19.11 14.76
C ARG A 13 -6.53 -20.34 15.37
N SER A 14 -6.17 -20.27 16.65
CA SER A 14 -5.48 -21.35 17.38
C SER A 14 -6.33 -22.62 17.45
N VAL A 15 -7.61 -22.50 17.79
CA VAL A 15 -8.56 -23.61 17.84
C VAL A 15 -8.71 -24.29 16.47
N ARG A 16 -8.97 -23.52 15.41
CA ARG A 16 -9.11 -24.06 14.04
C ARG A 16 -7.87 -24.78 13.53
N VAL A 17 -6.69 -24.19 13.74
CA VAL A 17 -5.41 -24.80 13.32
C VAL A 17 -5.12 -26.05 14.14
N THR A 18 -5.33 -26.02 15.45
CA THR A 18 -5.14 -27.19 16.33
C THR A 18 -6.06 -28.33 15.95
N LEU A 19 -7.35 -28.07 15.70
CA LEU A 19 -8.31 -29.11 15.34
C LEU A 19 -7.94 -29.74 14.00
N ALA A 20 -7.73 -28.93 12.96
CA ALA A 20 -7.37 -29.45 11.63
C ALA A 20 -6.04 -30.23 11.64
N ALA A 21 -5.04 -29.76 12.40
CA ALA A 21 -3.77 -30.45 12.60
C ALA A 21 -3.95 -31.78 13.33
N SER A 22 -4.70 -31.79 14.43
CA SER A 22 -4.95 -32.98 15.26
C SER A 22 -5.74 -34.04 14.49
N THR A 23 -6.83 -33.65 13.81
CA THR A 23 -7.63 -34.56 13.00
C THR A 23 -6.80 -35.21 11.89
N GLY A 24 -5.99 -34.43 11.16
CA GLY A 24 -5.08 -35.00 10.16
C GLY A 24 -4.03 -35.92 10.78
N PHE A 25 -3.35 -35.47 11.84
CA PHE A 25 -2.25 -36.23 12.44
C PHE A 25 -2.73 -37.55 13.05
N TYR A 26 -3.72 -37.53 13.94
CA TYR A 26 -4.15 -38.73 14.66
C TYR A 26 -4.83 -39.75 13.74
N THR A 27 -5.67 -39.31 12.79
CA THR A 27 -6.33 -40.24 11.85
C THR A 27 -5.33 -40.99 10.98
N PHE A 28 -4.17 -40.40 10.66
CA PHE A 28 -3.18 -41.03 9.81
C PHE A 28 -2.04 -41.74 10.56
N VAL A 29 -1.64 -41.27 11.75
CA VAL A 29 -0.73 -42.05 12.62
C VAL A 29 -1.41 -43.29 13.19
N TYR A 30 -2.63 -43.16 13.74
CA TYR A 30 -3.28 -44.24 14.51
C TYR A 30 -4.43 -44.95 13.78
N GLY A 31 -4.87 -44.42 12.64
CA GLY A 31 -5.98 -45.00 11.86
C GLY A 31 -5.58 -45.64 10.54
N LEU A 32 -4.40 -45.29 9.99
CA LEU A 32 -3.86 -45.85 8.74
C LEU A 32 -2.38 -46.26 8.83
N ASP A 33 -1.72 -46.09 9.98
CA ASP A 33 -0.27 -46.33 10.20
C ASP A 33 0.65 -45.64 9.15
N GLU A 34 0.25 -44.45 8.67
CA GLU A 34 0.85 -43.73 7.54
C GLU A 34 1.53 -42.41 7.98
N PRO A 35 2.74 -42.46 8.55
CA PRO A 35 3.39 -41.31 9.18
C PRO A 35 3.78 -40.20 8.18
N VAL A 36 4.07 -40.53 6.92
CA VAL A 36 4.38 -39.53 5.88
C VAL A 36 3.15 -38.72 5.53
N LEU A 37 1.99 -39.38 5.39
CA LEU A 37 0.71 -38.74 5.12
C LEU A 37 0.29 -37.88 6.34
N ALA A 38 0.45 -38.41 7.56
CA ALA A 38 0.21 -37.69 8.81
C ALA A 38 1.07 -36.42 8.95
N LEU A 39 2.36 -36.48 8.59
CA LEU A 39 3.27 -35.33 8.66
C LEU A 39 2.79 -34.18 7.77
N TYR A 40 2.39 -34.47 6.53
CA TYR A 40 1.88 -33.44 5.62
C TYR A 40 0.49 -32.93 6.05
N ALA A 41 -0.36 -33.79 6.62
CA ALA A 41 -1.65 -33.40 7.19
C ALA A 41 -1.53 -32.54 8.46
N LEU A 42 -0.47 -32.71 9.26
CA LEU A 42 -0.11 -31.86 10.40
C LEU A 42 0.44 -30.49 9.95
N PHE A 43 1.40 -30.49 9.02
CA PHE A 43 2.05 -29.25 8.60
C PHE A 43 1.19 -28.38 7.67
N ALA A 44 0.21 -28.93 6.94
CA ALA A 44 -0.70 -28.15 6.11
C ALA A 44 -1.52 -27.08 6.88
N PRO A 45 -2.22 -27.43 7.98
CA PRO A 45 -2.88 -26.45 8.84
C PRO A 45 -1.92 -25.45 9.50
N ILE A 46 -0.74 -25.88 9.95
CA ILE A 46 0.26 -24.97 10.55
C ILE A 46 0.77 -23.96 9.50
N SER A 47 1.01 -24.43 8.28
CA SER A 47 1.54 -23.66 7.16
C SER A 47 0.60 -22.54 6.68
N LEU A 48 -0.61 -22.88 6.24
CA LEU A 48 -1.59 -21.89 5.76
C LEU A 48 -2.39 -21.23 6.88
N GLY A 49 -2.51 -21.89 8.03
CA GLY A 49 -3.29 -21.40 9.16
C GLY A 49 -2.51 -20.53 10.13
N LEU A 50 -1.25 -20.85 10.45
CA LEU A 50 -0.44 -20.14 11.46
C LEU A 50 0.69 -19.28 10.87
N LEU A 51 1.50 -19.83 9.96
CA LEU A 51 2.64 -19.11 9.37
C LEU A 51 2.20 -18.08 8.30
N SER A 52 1.13 -18.39 7.58
CA SER A 52 0.54 -17.54 6.54
C SER A 52 -0.46 -16.54 7.13
N PRO A 53 -0.21 -15.22 7.09
CA PRO A 53 -1.17 -14.20 7.53
C PRO A 53 -2.21 -13.91 6.43
N ILE A 54 -2.97 -14.93 6.01
CA ILE A 54 -4.04 -14.79 5.00
C ILE A 54 -5.15 -13.88 5.55
N PRO A 55 -5.43 -12.73 4.92
CA PRO A 55 -6.42 -11.78 5.44
C PRO A 55 -7.82 -12.02 4.85
N GLY A 56 -8.85 -11.81 5.67
CA GLY A 56 -10.25 -11.79 5.25
C GLY A 56 -11.20 -12.52 6.17
N SER A 57 -12.47 -12.59 5.79
CA SER A 57 -13.48 -13.43 6.47
C SER A 57 -13.15 -14.92 6.32
N GLY A 58 -13.77 -15.78 7.13
CA GLY A 58 -13.59 -17.23 7.04
C GLY A 58 -13.78 -17.80 5.62
N ARG A 59 -14.80 -17.31 4.90
CA ARG A 59 -15.04 -17.66 3.48
C ARG A 59 -13.92 -17.19 2.55
N GLN A 60 -13.44 -15.96 2.69
CA GLN A 60 -12.33 -15.44 1.88
C GLN A 60 -11.01 -16.17 2.16
N ARG A 61 -10.76 -16.56 3.42
CA ARG A 61 -9.59 -17.32 3.84
C ARG A 61 -9.61 -18.72 3.24
N ALA A 62 -10.74 -19.44 3.37
CA ALA A 62 -10.94 -20.75 2.75
C ALA A 62 -10.81 -20.70 1.21
N GLU A 63 -11.39 -19.69 0.54
CA GLU A 63 -11.26 -19.49 -0.90
C GLU A 63 -9.79 -19.34 -1.33
N VAL A 64 -8.99 -18.58 -0.58
CA VAL A 64 -7.54 -18.40 -0.85
C VAL A 64 -6.77 -19.69 -0.59
N MET A 65 -7.08 -20.43 0.48
CA MET A 65 -6.43 -21.72 0.79
C MET A 65 -6.70 -22.77 -0.28
N LEU A 66 -7.96 -22.92 -0.72
CA LEU A 66 -8.34 -23.86 -1.78
C LEU A 66 -7.75 -23.48 -3.14
N LYS A 67 -7.64 -22.18 -3.45
CA LYS A 67 -6.94 -21.70 -4.67
C LYS A 67 -5.42 -21.82 -4.59
N ALA A 68 -4.85 -21.86 -3.37
CA ALA A 68 -3.43 -22.11 -3.15
C ALA A 68 -3.08 -23.61 -3.20
N LEU A 69 -4.03 -24.52 -2.95
CA LEU A 69 -3.79 -25.97 -2.88
C LEU A 69 -3.14 -26.56 -4.16
N PRO A 70 -3.61 -26.29 -5.40
CA PRO A 70 -2.94 -26.78 -6.61
C PRO A 70 -1.50 -26.29 -6.76
N VAL A 71 -1.21 -25.08 -6.27
CA VAL A 71 0.16 -24.54 -6.23
C VAL A 71 0.98 -25.27 -5.17
N GLY A 72 0.41 -25.53 -3.99
CA GLY A 72 1.04 -26.34 -2.95
C GLY A 72 1.37 -27.77 -3.41
N MET A 73 0.45 -28.43 -4.11
CA MET A 73 0.65 -29.75 -4.73
C MET A 73 1.84 -29.72 -5.71
N LEU A 74 1.86 -28.75 -6.64
CA LEU A 74 2.95 -28.58 -7.59
C LEU A 74 4.29 -28.32 -6.90
N LEU A 75 4.30 -27.57 -5.79
CA LEU A 75 5.50 -27.30 -4.99
C LEU A 75 6.00 -28.53 -4.22
N VAL A 76 5.12 -29.39 -3.71
CA VAL A 76 5.51 -30.66 -3.08
C VAL A 76 6.08 -31.64 -4.11
N ALA A 77 5.47 -31.73 -5.29
CA ALA A 77 5.99 -32.53 -6.40
C ALA A 77 7.37 -32.01 -6.87
N LEU A 78 7.49 -30.70 -7.14
CA LEU A 78 8.74 -30.08 -7.56
C LEU A 78 9.84 -30.19 -6.49
N GLY A 79 9.49 -30.02 -5.21
CA GLY A 79 10.43 -30.21 -4.09
C GLY A 79 10.96 -31.64 -4.04
N THR A 80 10.06 -32.63 -4.10
CA THR A 80 10.41 -34.05 -4.08
C THR A 80 11.30 -34.43 -5.27
N VAL A 81 10.99 -33.96 -6.49
CA VAL A 81 11.81 -34.20 -7.69
C VAL A 81 13.19 -33.51 -7.62
N LEU A 82 13.29 -32.31 -7.05
CA LEU A 82 14.56 -31.60 -6.92
C LEU A 82 15.42 -32.07 -5.74
N ALA A 83 14.88 -32.88 -4.80
CA ALA A 83 15.62 -33.42 -3.67
C ALA A 83 16.75 -34.40 -4.08
N VAL A 84 16.74 -34.96 -5.30
CA VAL A 84 17.73 -35.91 -5.83
C VAL A 84 19.18 -35.42 -5.71
N ARG A 85 19.42 -34.10 -5.85
CA ARG A 85 20.75 -33.49 -5.74
C ARG A 85 20.69 -32.19 -4.94
N THR A 86 21.58 -32.01 -3.97
CA THR A 86 21.66 -30.79 -3.15
C THR A 86 21.73 -29.51 -3.98
N TRP A 87 22.51 -29.47 -5.07
CA TRP A 87 22.57 -28.29 -5.95
C TRP A 87 21.25 -27.99 -6.65
N ALA A 88 20.48 -29.02 -7.04
CA ALA A 88 19.19 -28.86 -7.71
C ALA A 88 18.12 -28.35 -6.72
N ALA A 89 18.12 -28.87 -5.49
CA ALA A 89 17.28 -28.37 -4.41
C ALA A 89 17.62 -26.91 -4.02
N VAL A 90 18.91 -26.53 -4.02
CA VAL A 90 19.38 -25.15 -3.77
C VAL A 90 18.93 -24.20 -4.90
N LEU A 91 19.13 -24.57 -6.16
CA LEU A 91 18.68 -23.78 -7.31
C LEU A 91 17.15 -23.65 -7.34
N GLY A 92 16.44 -24.74 -7.08
CA GLY A 92 14.98 -24.73 -6.93
C GLY A 92 14.53 -23.83 -5.78
N MET A 93 15.21 -23.85 -4.63
CA MET A 93 14.92 -22.95 -3.51
C MET A 93 15.14 -21.48 -3.85
N LEU A 94 16.16 -21.15 -4.64
CA LEU A 94 16.38 -19.80 -5.17
C LEU A 94 15.23 -19.37 -6.09
N VAL A 95 14.86 -20.20 -7.07
CA VAL A 95 13.80 -19.87 -8.05
C VAL A 95 12.42 -19.81 -7.40
N VAL A 96 12.03 -20.84 -6.64
CA VAL A 96 10.74 -20.92 -5.93
C VAL A 96 10.64 -19.83 -4.86
N GLY A 97 11.70 -19.63 -4.07
CA GLY A 97 11.79 -18.58 -3.05
C GLY A 97 11.62 -17.18 -3.65
N PHE A 98 12.23 -16.92 -4.80
CA PHE A 98 12.03 -15.68 -5.53
C PHE A 98 10.57 -15.56 -6.01
N LEU A 99 10.05 -16.56 -6.71
CA LEU A 99 8.71 -16.51 -7.30
C LEU A 99 7.60 -16.33 -6.26
N LEU A 100 7.65 -17.05 -5.14
CA LEU A 100 6.65 -16.93 -4.07
C LEU A 100 6.75 -15.61 -3.32
N ALA A 101 7.96 -15.13 -3.00
CA ALA A 101 8.12 -13.82 -2.38
C ALA A 101 7.74 -12.66 -3.33
N PHE A 102 8.03 -12.78 -4.62
CA PHE A 102 7.68 -11.80 -5.66
C PHE A 102 6.17 -11.82 -5.97
N ALA A 103 5.48 -12.96 -5.79
CA ALA A 103 4.04 -13.08 -5.94
C ALA A 103 3.24 -12.16 -5.00
N ALA A 104 3.86 -11.60 -3.95
CA ALA A 104 3.27 -10.54 -3.13
C ALA A 104 2.84 -9.30 -3.96
N ILE A 105 3.47 -9.07 -5.13
CA ILE A 105 3.06 -8.04 -6.09
C ILE A 105 1.63 -8.25 -6.59
N ALA A 106 1.09 -9.48 -6.61
CA ALA A 106 -0.28 -9.76 -7.01
C ALA A 106 -1.33 -9.21 -6.04
N GLY A 107 -0.95 -8.89 -4.79
CA GLY A 107 -1.83 -8.30 -3.78
C GLY A 107 -1.76 -9.00 -2.42
N PRO A 108 -2.52 -8.51 -1.43
CA PRO A 108 -2.41 -8.93 -0.03
C PRO A 108 -2.81 -10.39 0.23
N ARG A 109 -3.75 -10.94 -0.54
CA ARG A 109 -4.19 -12.35 -0.40
C ARG A 109 -3.09 -13.36 -0.81
N PRO A 110 -2.50 -13.30 -2.02
CA PRO A 110 -1.36 -14.15 -2.37
C PRO A 110 -0.10 -13.83 -1.55
N ALA A 111 0.16 -12.56 -1.20
CA ALA A 111 1.23 -12.20 -0.28
C ALA A 111 1.10 -12.90 1.09
N GLY A 112 -0.13 -13.01 1.61
CA GLY A 112 -0.42 -13.69 2.88
C GLY A 112 -0.25 -15.21 2.82
N ALA A 113 -0.43 -15.85 1.67
CA ALA A 113 -0.28 -17.30 1.50
C ALA A 113 1.15 -17.76 1.14
N ALA A 114 1.99 -16.86 0.61
CA ALA A 114 3.35 -17.17 0.16
C ALA A 114 4.25 -17.85 1.22
N PRO A 115 4.24 -17.47 2.52
CA PRO A 115 5.07 -18.15 3.53
C PRO A 115 4.71 -19.63 3.72
N GLY A 116 3.42 -19.98 3.63
CA GLY A 116 2.98 -21.37 3.75
C GLY A 116 3.26 -22.20 2.49
N LEU A 117 3.07 -21.60 1.31
CA LEU A 117 3.51 -22.21 0.05
C LEU A 117 5.03 -22.48 0.06
N GLN A 118 5.82 -21.57 0.65
CA GLN A 118 7.25 -21.78 0.83
C GLN A 118 7.55 -23.00 1.72
N LEU A 119 6.80 -23.18 2.83
CA LEU A 119 6.99 -24.34 3.70
C LEU A 119 6.66 -25.67 2.99
N PHE A 120 5.69 -25.70 2.08
CA PHE A 120 5.38 -26.91 1.29
C PHE A 120 6.54 -27.31 0.36
N TYR A 121 7.20 -26.34 -0.27
CA TYR A 121 8.42 -26.61 -1.02
C TYR A 121 9.59 -27.02 -0.10
N ILE A 122 9.76 -26.33 1.04
CA ILE A 122 10.80 -26.65 2.03
C ILE A 122 10.67 -28.09 2.54
N LEU A 123 9.49 -28.52 2.97
CA LEU A 123 9.24 -29.86 3.53
C LEU A 123 9.51 -30.99 2.51
N ALA A 124 9.33 -30.72 1.21
CA ALA A 124 9.52 -31.70 0.15
C ALA A 124 10.95 -31.72 -0.44
N CYS A 125 11.72 -30.65 -0.32
CA CYS A 125 13.03 -30.50 -0.99
C CYS A 125 14.26 -31.00 -0.18
N PHE A 126 14.04 -31.63 0.97
CA PHE A 126 15.09 -32.26 1.78
C PHE A 126 15.21 -33.76 1.48
N PRO A 127 16.41 -34.37 1.66
CA PRO A 127 16.56 -35.81 1.63
C PRO A 127 15.79 -36.48 2.79
N PRO A 128 15.46 -37.78 2.69
CA PRO A 128 15.74 -38.68 1.57
C PRO A 128 14.89 -38.41 0.31
N TYR A 129 15.42 -38.81 -0.85
CA TYR A 129 14.68 -38.78 -2.12
C TYR A 129 13.81 -40.03 -2.23
N GLU A 130 12.52 -39.89 -1.95
CA GLU A 130 11.54 -40.98 -1.89
C GLU A 130 10.36 -40.68 -2.83
N PRO A 131 10.52 -40.82 -4.16
CA PRO A 131 9.48 -40.49 -5.13
C PRO A 131 8.20 -41.31 -4.93
N GLU A 132 8.32 -42.56 -4.48
CA GLU A 132 7.18 -43.45 -4.19
C GLU A 132 6.22 -42.86 -3.15
N THR A 133 6.73 -42.10 -2.19
CA THR A 133 5.91 -41.45 -1.14
C THR A 133 5.19 -40.19 -1.64
N LEU A 134 5.41 -39.74 -2.87
CA LEU A 134 4.85 -38.48 -3.39
C LEU A 134 3.31 -38.44 -3.28
N TRP A 135 2.62 -39.54 -3.53
CA TRP A 135 1.16 -39.57 -3.42
C TRP A 135 0.68 -39.40 -1.97
N LEU A 136 1.39 -39.97 -0.98
CA LEU A 136 1.14 -39.76 0.45
C LEU A 136 1.34 -38.29 0.83
N ARG A 137 2.46 -37.68 0.39
CA ARG A 137 2.79 -36.26 0.62
C ARG A 137 1.69 -35.35 0.06
N LEU A 138 1.18 -35.64 -1.14
CA LEU A 138 0.09 -34.90 -1.79
C LEU A 138 -1.28 -35.15 -1.13
N ALA A 139 -1.59 -36.38 -0.72
CA ALA A 139 -2.84 -36.72 -0.04
C ALA A 139 -2.94 -36.05 1.34
N GLY A 140 -1.87 -36.12 2.15
CA GLY A 140 -1.81 -35.46 3.46
C GLY A 140 -1.94 -33.94 3.35
N LEU A 141 -1.24 -33.32 2.38
CA LEU A 141 -1.41 -31.90 2.07
C LEU A 141 -2.87 -31.57 1.71
N THR A 142 -3.48 -32.36 0.83
CA THR A 142 -4.86 -32.16 0.37
C THR A 142 -5.84 -32.22 1.53
N PHE A 143 -5.72 -33.24 2.38
CA PHE A 143 -6.57 -33.41 3.56
C PHE A 143 -6.40 -32.25 4.55
N GLY A 144 -5.16 -31.93 4.93
CA GLY A 144 -4.90 -30.86 5.91
C GLY A 144 -5.37 -29.47 5.44
N VAL A 145 -5.23 -29.15 4.15
CA VAL A 145 -5.78 -27.90 3.59
C VAL A 145 -7.30 -27.94 3.50
N ALA A 146 -7.91 -29.06 3.12
CA ALA A 146 -9.37 -29.21 3.06
C ALA A 146 -10.01 -29.08 4.45
N VAL A 147 -9.49 -29.77 5.48
CA VAL A 147 -10.00 -29.69 6.85
C VAL A 147 -9.78 -28.30 7.45
N LEU A 148 -8.64 -27.64 7.19
CA LEU A 148 -8.46 -26.25 7.59
C LEU A 148 -9.48 -25.32 6.89
N ALA A 149 -9.74 -25.50 5.59
CA ALA A 149 -10.72 -24.72 4.85
C ALA A 149 -12.15 -24.92 5.41
N LEU A 150 -12.54 -26.15 5.75
CA LEU A 150 -13.81 -26.44 6.44
C LEU A 150 -13.86 -25.77 7.82
N CYS A 151 -12.78 -25.82 8.60
CA CYS A 151 -12.69 -25.12 9.88
C CYS A 151 -12.79 -23.58 9.72
N GLU A 152 -12.21 -23.00 8.67
CA GLU A 152 -12.35 -21.57 8.34
C GLU A 152 -13.79 -21.18 7.92
N LEU A 153 -14.54 -22.11 7.31
CA LEU A 153 -15.93 -21.90 6.91
C LEU A 153 -16.94 -22.03 8.06
N PHE A 154 -16.77 -23.04 8.93
CA PHE A 154 -17.81 -23.46 9.88
C PHE A 154 -17.45 -23.26 11.36
N LEU A 155 -16.17 -23.34 11.75
CA LEU A 155 -15.77 -23.32 13.16
C LEU A 155 -15.30 -21.93 13.58
N LEU A 156 -16.09 -21.22 14.39
CA LEU A 156 -15.76 -19.86 14.84
C LEU A 156 -15.35 -18.89 13.70
N PRO A 157 -16.12 -18.84 12.58
CA PRO A 157 -15.71 -18.14 11.36
C PRO A 157 -15.51 -16.64 11.61
N GLN A 158 -14.44 -16.08 11.04
CA GLN A 158 -14.15 -14.65 11.16
C GLN A 158 -15.18 -13.84 10.35
N PRO A 159 -15.81 -12.81 10.96
CA PRO A 159 -16.84 -12.00 10.30
C PRO A 159 -16.28 -11.21 9.12
N PRO A 160 -17.13 -10.78 8.16
CA PRO A 160 -16.72 -9.89 7.09
C PRO A 160 -16.29 -8.52 7.64
N GLU A 161 -15.09 -8.10 7.28
CA GLU A 161 -14.60 -6.74 7.53
C GLU A 161 -15.34 -5.72 6.63
N PRO A 162 -15.48 -4.44 7.03
CA PRO A 162 -16.10 -3.43 6.19
C PRO A 162 -15.33 -3.27 4.87
N THR A 163 -16.04 -3.48 3.75
CA THR A 163 -15.45 -3.47 2.41
C THR A 163 -14.92 -2.09 2.04
N TYR A 164 -13.91 -2.03 1.17
CA TYR A 164 -13.42 -0.74 0.67
C TYR A 164 -14.52 0.06 -0.08
N ARG A 165 -15.49 -0.64 -0.69
CA ARG A 165 -16.62 -0.01 -1.39
C ARG A 165 -17.53 0.78 -0.45
N THR A 166 -17.79 0.29 0.76
CA THR A 166 -18.65 1.00 1.72
C THR A 166 -17.95 2.25 2.25
N THR A 167 -16.68 2.15 2.68
CA THR A 167 -15.91 3.33 3.10
C THR A 167 -15.79 4.38 1.98
N LEU A 168 -15.67 3.94 0.72
CA LEU A 168 -15.65 4.81 -0.46
C LEU A 168 -17.02 5.47 -0.72
N ALA A 169 -18.12 4.74 -0.57
CA ALA A 169 -19.47 5.29 -0.70
C ALA A 169 -19.77 6.35 0.37
N ASP A 170 -19.37 6.10 1.61
CA ASP A 170 -19.64 7.01 2.72
C ASP A 170 -18.81 8.29 2.61
N ALA A 171 -17.56 8.18 2.16
CA ALA A 171 -16.72 9.34 1.81
C ALA A 171 -17.25 10.11 0.59
N LEU A 172 -17.94 9.45 -0.35
CA LEU A 172 -18.58 10.11 -1.50
C LEU A 172 -19.90 10.78 -1.11
N THR A 173 -20.75 10.17 -0.29
CA THR A 173 -21.92 10.83 0.32
C THR A 173 -21.48 12.08 1.09
N THR A 174 -20.40 11.99 1.89
CA THR A 174 -19.79 13.15 2.57
C THR A 174 -19.44 14.29 1.60
N ALA A 175 -18.92 13.98 0.41
CA ALA A 175 -18.60 14.97 -0.61
C ALA A 175 -19.87 15.55 -1.29
N GLY A 176 -20.82 14.69 -1.67
CA GLY A 176 -22.09 15.09 -2.28
C GLY A 176 -22.92 16.00 -1.39
N ASP A 177 -23.05 15.65 -0.10
CA ASP A 177 -23.77 16.47 0.90
C ASP A 177 -23.10 17.83 1.14
N SER A 178 -21.77 17.91 0.99
CA SER A 178 -21.03 19.18 1.11
C SER A 178 -21.22 20.07 -0.12
N ILE A 179 -21.34 19.49 -1.31
CA ILE A 179 -21.66 20.22 -2.56
C ILE A 179 -23.13 20.68 -2.55
N ALA A 180 -24.04 19.84 -2.06
CA ALA A 180 -25.48 20.09 -1.99
C ALA A 180 -25.91 20.98 -0.80
N GLY A 181 -24.97 21.44 0.04
CA GLY A 181 -25.28 22.21 1.26
C GLY A 181 -25.99 21.41 2.38
N ARG A 182 -26.15 20.09 2.21
CA ARG A 182 -26.84 19.19 3.16
C ARG A 182 -26.01 18.92 4.42
N GLY A 183 -24.72 19.27 4.45
CA GLY A 183 -23.85 19.17 5.63
C GLY A 183 -22.84 20.31 5.78
N GLY A 184 -22.92 21.06 6.88
CA GLY A 184 -22.00 22.15 7.22
C GLY A 184 -20.64 21.67 7.77
N LEU A 185 -19.92 20.84 7.03
CA LEU A 185 -18.68 20.21 7.48
C LEU A 185 -17.47 21.16 7.46
N SER A 186 -16.59 21.02 8.45
CA SER A 186 -15.34 21.77 8.52
C SER A 186 -14.31 21.26 7.49
N PRO A 187 -13.34 22.10 7.05
CA PRO A 187 -12.24 21.65 6.20
C PRO A 187 -11.47 20.44 6.77
N GLN A 188 -11.36 20.35 8.10
CA GLN A 188 -10.73 19.23 8.77
C GLN A 188 -11.57 17.94 8.65
N ALA A 189 -12.90 18.00 8.86
CA ALA A 189 -13.77 16.83 8.75
C ALA A 189 -13.75 16.20 7.35
N LEU A 190 -13.68 17.04 6.30
CA LEU A 190 -13.49 16.60 4.91
C LEU A 190 -12.15 15.88 4.70
N ARG A 191 -11.05 16.41 5.26
CA ARG A 191 -9.73 15.77 5.20
C ARG A 191 -9.67 14.48 6.00
N GLU A 192 -10.35 14.39 7.13
CA GLU A 192 -10.47 13.16 7.91
C GLU A 192 -11.28 12.10 7.16
N ALA A 193 -12.36 12.47 6.47
CA ALA A 193 -13.06 11.57 5.55
C ALA A 193 -12.13 11.06 4.43
N GLY A 194 -11.31 11.93 3.84
CA GLY A 194 -10.27 11.53 2.88
C GLY A 194 -9.19 10.61 3.51
N ALA A 195 -8.81 10.86 4.76
CA ALA A 195 -7.83 10.04 5.48
C ALA A 195 -8.34 8.63 5.80
N ARG A 196 -9.65 8.43 5.94
CA ARG A 196 -10.27 7.08 6.07
C ARG A 196 -10.06 6.22 4.81
N LEU A 197 -9.96 6.83 3.61
CA LEU A 197 -9.71 6.13 2.34
C LEU A 197 -8.25 5.69 2.13
N ARG A 198 -7.33 6.04 3.03
CA ARG A 198 -5.92 5.61 2.98
C ARG A 198 -5.83 4.09 3.04
N LEU A 199 -5.20 3.44 2.05
CA LEU A 199 -5.08 1.98 1.98
C LEU A 199 -4.43 1.34 3.22
N SER A 200 -3.63 2.07 4.00
CA SER A 200 -3.11 1.61 5.30
C SER A 200 -4.20 1.39 6.36
N SER A 201 -5.26 2.20 6.31
CA SER A 201 -6.41 2.18 7.24
C SER A 201 -7.44 1.12 6.85
N VAL A 202 -7.47 0.73 5.58
CA VAL A 202 -8.33 -0.34 5.04
C VAL A 202 -7.79 -1.70 5.49
N PRO A 203 -8.64 -2.65 5.91
CA PRO A 203 -8.20 -4.00 6.26
C PRO A 203 -7.52 -4.72 5.08
N PRO A 204 -6.45 -5.52 5.28
CA PRO A 204 -5.66 -6.06 4.18
C PRO A 204 -6.46 -6.91 3.18
N ALA A 205 -7.56 -7.55 3.59
CA ALA A 205 -8.38 -8.38 2.73
C ALA A 205 -9.10 -7.58 1.62
N GLU A 206 -9.47 -6.34 1.93
CA GLU A 206 -10.37 -5.49 1.15
C GLU A 206 -9.64 -4.40 0.36
N ARG A 207 -8.31 -4.27 0.54
CA ARG A 207 -7.48 -3.33 -0.23
C ARG A 207 -7.54 -3.66 -1.73
N PRO A 208 -7.94 -2.72 -2.61
CA PRO A 208 -7.98 -2.92 -4.06
C PRO A 208 -6.58 -2.88 -4.72
N ALA A 209 -5.61 -3.61 -4.15
CA ALA A 209 -4.21 -3.55 -4.52
C ALA A 209 -3.84 -4.49 -5.70
N GLY A 210 -4.77 -5.28 -6.26
CA GLY A 210 -4.48 -6.30 -7.28
C GLY A 210 -4.11 -5.77 -8.68
N PRO A 211 -3.64 -6.64 -9.61
CA PRO A 211 -3.28 -6.25 -10.97
C PRO A 211 -4.46 -5.97 -11.91
N GLY A 212 -5.64 -6.54 -11.64
CA GLY A 212 -6.81 -6.50 -12.51
C GLY A 212 -7.56 -5.16 -12.53
N ARG A 213 -8.48 -4.99 -13.49
CA ARG A 213 -9.19 -3.72 -13.74
C ARG A 213 -10.03 -3.25 -12.57
N ALA A 214 -10.81 -4.15 -11.96
CA ALA A 214 -11.64 -3.82 -10.78
C ALA A 214 -10.80 -3.21 -9.64
N ALA A 215 -9.65 -3.82 -9.33
CA ALA A 215 -8.72 -3.31 -8.33
C ALA A 215 -8.13 -1.94 -8.72
N ARG A 216 -7.68 -1.78 -9.97
CA ARG A 216 -7.17 -0.49 -10.47
C ARG A 216 -8.23 0.61 -10.43
N GLY A 217 -9.46 0.32 -10.88
CA GLY A 217 -10.61 1.22 -10.84
C GLY A 217 -10.94 1.67 -9.42
N LEU A 218 -11.13 0.73 -8.48
CA LEU A 218 -11.39 1.07 -7.08
C LEU A 218 -10.23 1.86 -6.43
N SER A 219 -8.97 1.49 -6.69
CA SER A 219 -7.81 2.24 -6.17
C SER A 219 -7.70 3.65 -6.76
N GLN A 220 -8.09 3.85 -8.02
CA GLN A 220 -8.15 5.17 -8.66
C GLN A 220 -9.36 5.98 -8.16
N ALA A 221 -10.51 5.34 -7.97
CA ALA A 221 -11.71 5.95 -7.41
C ALA A 221 -11.44 6.53 -6.01
N GLY A 222 -10.91 5.73 -5.09
CA GLY A 222 -10.51 6.23 -3.77
C GLY A 222 -9.32 7.19 -3.76
N SER A 223 -8.67 7.41 -4.90
CA SER A 223 -7.71 8.51 -5.08
C SER A 223 -8.39 9.78 -5.60
N ALA A 224 -9.38 9.64 -6.49
CA ALA A 224 -10.25 10.73 -6.94
C ALA A 224 -11.12 11.27 -5.79
N THR A 225 -11.76 10.44 -4.97
CA THR A 225 -12.56 10.89 -3.81
C THR A 225 -11.70 11.61 -2.76
N ARG A 226 -10.45 11.16 -2.52
CA ARG A 226 -9.52 11.89 -1.63
C ARG A 226 -9.17 13.27 -2.16
N ARG A 227 -8.90 13.40 -3.46
CA ARG A 227 -8.66 14.69 -4.11
C ARG A 227 -9.90 15.57 -4.08
N LEU A 228 -11.09 15.02 -4.36
CA LEU A 228 -12.37 15.73 -4.28
C LEU A 228 -12.62 16.29 -2.87
N LEU A 229 -12.40 15.50 -1.82
CA LEU A 229 -12.57 15.95 -0.43
C LEU A 229 -11.55 17.03 -0.02
N GLU A 230 -10.29 16.94 -0.47
CA GLU A 230 -9.30 18.01 -0.23
C GLU A 230 -9.66 19.29 -1.03
N GLN A 231 -10.11 19.14 -2.27
CA GLN A 231 -10.56 20.23 -3.13
C GLN A 231 -11.77 20.95 -2.53
N LEU A 232 -12.77 20.22 -2.03
CA LEU A 232 -13.89 20.79 -1.28
C LEU A 232 -13.41 21.47 0.01
N ALA A 233 -12.49 20.85 0.77
CA ALA A 233 -11.92 21.45 1.97
C ALA A 233 -11.17 22.77 1.68
N HIS A 234 -10.52 22.89 0.53
CA HIS A 234 -9.91 24.14 0.08
C HIS A 234 -10.96 25.19 -0.32
N LEU A 235 -12.01 24.80 -1.06
CA LEU A 235 -13.11 25.71 -1.42
C LEU A 235 -13.92 26.18 -0.19
N THR A 236 -13.96 25.40 0.90
CA THR A 236 -14.51 25.84 2.20
C THR A 236 -13.61 26.88 2.88
N GLU A 237 -12.28 26.78 2.73
CA GLU A 237 -11.32 27.74 3.30
C GLU A 237 -11.30 29.07 2.56
N THR A 238 -11.40 29.06 1.23
CA THR A 238 -11.48 30.29 0.42
C THR A 238 -12.87 30.93 0.43
N GLY A 239 -13.89 30.20 0.90
CA GLY A 239 -15.28 30.66 0.92
C GLY A 239 -16.06 30.37 -0.37
N GLU A 240 -15.39 30.00 -1.46
CA GLU A 240 -15.99 29.69 -2.76
C GLU A 240 -17.07 28.58 -2.68
N LEU A 241 -16.89 27.57 -1.81
CA LEU A 241 -17.93 26.54 -1.59
C LEU A 241 -19.21 27.14 -0.98
N ARG A 242 -19.09 28.17 -0.13
CA ARG A 242 -20.25 28.83 0.46
C ARG A 242 -21.05 29.58 -0.62
N GLU A 243 -20.39 30.18 -1.60
CA GLU A 243 -21.07 30.86 -2.70
C GLU A 243 -21.65 29.89 -3.73
N LEU A 244 -21.01 28.73 -3.96
CA LEU A 244 -21.62 27.61 -4.71
C LEU A 244 -22.90 27.10 -4.04
N VAL A 245 -22.87 26.82 -2.74
CA VAL A 245 -24.03 26.33 -1.98
C VAL A 245 -25.14 27.40 -1.90
N ARG A 246 -24.79 28.66 -1.69
CA ARG A 246 -25.75 29.79 -1.70
C ARG A 246 -26.45 29.92 -3.05
N TYR A 247 -25.70 29.85 -4.15
CA TYR A 247 -26.27 29.87 -5.49
C TYR A 247 -27.19 28.66 -5.74
N GLY A 248 -26.81 27.46 -5.28
CA GLY A 248 -27.65 26.26 -5.39
C GLY A 248 -28.97 26.34 -4.61
N ALA A 249 -29.02 27.12 -3.53
CA ALA A 249 -30.22 27.35 -2.74
C ALA A 249 -31.14 28.47 -3.29
N ASP A 250 -30.57 29.45 -4.01
CA ASP A 250 -31.29 30.56 -4.64
C ASP A 250 -30.63 30.94 -5.99
N PRO A 251 -30.94 30.22 -7.08
CA PRO A 251 -30.38 30.51 -8.40
C PRO A 251 -30.85 31.85 -8.98
N GLY A 252 -32.01 32.36 -8.54
CA GLY A 252 -32.58 33.64 -9.00
C GLY A 252 -31.71 34.84 -8.63
N ARG A 253 -30.82 34.69 -7.65
CA ARG A 253 -29.86 35.70 -7.19
C ARG A 253 -28.67 35.95 -8.12
N SER A 254 -28.53 35.18 -9.20
CA SER A 254 -27.51 35.43 -10.25
C SER A 254 -28.06 35.02 -11.62
N PRO A 255 -28.96 35.81 -12.24
CA PRO A 255 -29.57 35.48 -13.53
C PRO A 255 -28.55 35.36 -14.68
N THR A 256 -27.36 35.93 -14.53
CA THR A 256 -26.24 35.79 -15.48
C THR A 256 -25.49 34.46 -15.38
N ASP A 257 -25.72 33.64 -14.34
CA ASP A 257 -25.02 32.36 -14.12
C ASP A 257 -25.93 31.15 -14.41
N THR A 258 -26.58 31.14 -15.58
CA THR A 258 -27.43 30.02 -16.01
C THR A 258 -26.64 28.71 -16.18
N ALA A 259 -25.34 28.80 -16.48
CA ALA A 259 -24.45 27.65 -16.62
C ALA A 259 -24.30 26.86 -15.30
N SER A 260 -24.06 27.53 -14.16
CA SER A 260 -23.90 26.82 -12.89
C SER A 260 -25.17 26.09 -12.46
N GLY A 261 -26.34 26.64 -12.81
CA GLY A 261 -27.66 26.05 -12.52
C GLY A 261 -27.94 24.73 -13.24
N SER A 262 -27.36 24.50 -14.43
CA SER A 262 -27.53 23.23 -15.16
C SER A 262 -26.53 22.15 -14.73
N LEU A 263 -25.30 22.52 -14.35
CA LEU A 263 -24.25 21.56 -13.99
C LEU A 263 -24.31 21.13 -12.51
N LEU A 264 -24.58 22.05 -11.56
CA LEU A 264 -24.56 21.75 -10.12
C LEU A 264 -25.51 20.60 -9.71
N PRO A 265 -26.79 20.53 -10.15
CA PRO A 265 -27.68 19.42 -9.81
C PRO A 265 -27.18 18.08 -10.36
N GLN A 266 -26.56 18.07 -11.54
CA GLN A 266 -26.02 16.85 -12.16
C GLN A 266 -24.79 16.32 -11.41
N VAL A 267 -23.93 17.23 -10.91
CA VAL A 267 -22.77 16.88 -10.06
C VAL A 267 -23.23 16.26 -8.72
N VAL A 268 -24.28 16.80 -8.09
CA VAL A 268 -24.86 16.24 -6.86
C VAL A 268 -25.49 14.87 -7.14
N SER A 269 -26.38 14.79 -8.14
CA SER A 269 -27.06 13.54 -8.50
C SER A 269 -26.07 12.42 -8.83
N LEU A 270 -24.97 12.72 -9.51
CA LEU A 270 -23.98 11.71 -9.86
C LEU A 270 -23.15 11.24 -8.66
N CYS A 271 -22.92 12.09 -7.64
CA CYS A 271 -22.34 11.66 -6.37
C CYS A 271 -23.26 10.65 -5.66
N ASP A 272 -24.55 10.95 -5.59
CA ASP A 272 -25.55 10.12 -4.91
C ASP A 272 -25.80 8.78 -5.67
N ASP A 273 -25.90 8.81 -7.01
CA ASP A 273 -25.93 7.62 -7.87
C ASP A 273 -24.68 6.75 -7.68
N THR A 274 -23.49 7.35 -7.70
CA THR A 274 -22.21 6.63 -7.61
C THR A 274 -21.99 6.02 -6.22
N ALA A 275 -22.41 6.71 -5.15
CA ALA A 275 -22.41 6.15 -3.80
C ALA A 275 -23.38 4.97 -3.67
N THR A 276 -24.55 5.05 -4.32
CA THR A 276 -25.54 3.97 -4.38
C THR A 276 -25.03 2.77 -5.18
N ALA A 277 -24.35 3.00 -6.31
CA ALA A 277 -23.68 1.96 -7.09
C ALA A 277 -22.59 1.24 -6.29
N LEU A 278 -21.80 1.98 -5.50
CA LEU A 278 -20.79 1.41 -4.61
C LEU A 278 -21.39 0.53 -3.50
N ARG A 279 -22.49 0.95 -2.88
CA ARG A 279 -23.20 0.19 -1.84
C ARG A 279 -23.82 -1.09 -2.41
N THR A 280 -24.62 -0.96 -3.47
CA THR A 280 -25.30 -2.09 -4.14
C THR A 280 -24.35 -3.04 -4.87
N GLY A 281 -23.16 -2.57 -5.24
CA GLY A 281 -22.18 -3.33 -6.03
C GLY A 281 -22.54 -3.45 -7.51
N ARG A 282 -23.52 -2.68 -8.00
CA ARG A 282 -23.95 -2.66 -9.40
C ARG A 282 -23.64 -1.28 -9.97
N ALA A 283 -22.92 -1.21 -11.09
CA ALA A 283 -22.74 0.04 -11.82
C ALA A 283 -24.09 0.55 -12.36
N ALA A 284 -24.32 1.86 -12.32
CA ALA A 284 -25.47 2.47 -12.97
C ALA A 284 -25.30 2.40 -14.50
N PRO A 285 -26.37 2.08 -15.27
CA PRO A 285 -26.28 2.05 -16.73
C PRO A 285 -26.22 3.47 -17.30
N GLY A 286 -25.13 3.79 -18.00
CA GLY A 286 -24.98 5.05 -18.71
C GLY A 286 -23.52 5.52 -18.82
N PRO A 287 -22.90 5.45 -20.01
CA PRO A 287 -21.77 6.32 -20.35
C PRO A 287 -22.24 7.78 -20.60
N GLN A 288 -21.28 8.69 -20.76
CA GLN A 288 -21.43 10.06 -21.27
C GLN A 288 -22.27 11.10 -20.51
N ARG A 289 -23.13 10.77 -19.53
CA ARG A 289 -23.95 11.81 -18.83
C ARG A 289 -23.15 13.03 -18.35
N MET A 290 -22.02 12.81 -17.68
CA MET A 290 -21.18 13.89 -17.16
C MET A 290 -20.25 14.50 -18.21
N ASP A 291 -19.81 13.71 -19.21
CA ASP A 291 -19.09 14.25 -20.37
C ASP A 291 -19.96 15.30 -21.10
N GLN A 292 -21.20 14.92 -21.43
CA GLN A 292 -22.20 15.79 -22.06
C GLN A 292 -22.51 17.03 -21.22
N ALA A 293 -22.75 16.86 -19.91
CA ALA A 293 -23.02 17.99 -19.01
C ALA A 293 -21.88 19.01 -18.95
N ILE A 294 -20.63 18.56 -19.02
CA ILE A 294 -19.45 19.42 -19.07
C ILE A 294 -19.33 20.10 -20.43
N ASP A 295 -19.55 19.38 -21.53
CA ASP A 295 -19.53 19.94 -22.88
C ASP A 295 -20.62 21.00 -23.08
N ASP A 296 -21.84 20.77 -22.54
CA ASP A 296 -22.94 21.74 -22.54
C ASP A 296 -22.61 22.99 -21.71
N PHE A 297 -22.05 22.78 -20.51
CA PHE A 297 -21.61 23.86 -19.62
C PHE A 297 -20.52 24.73 -20.25
N GLN A 298 -19.52 24.12 -20.88
CA GLN A 298 -18.43 24.84 -21.56
C GLN A 298 -18.91 25.54 -22.82
N ARG A 299 -19.80 24.92 -23.61
CA ARG A 299 -20.47 25.61 -24.73
C ARG A 299 -21.32 26.80 -24.27
N MET A 300 -21.88 26.77 -23.05
CA MET A 300 -22.55 27.93 -22.45
C MET A 300 -21.54 29.02 -22.07
N ARG A 301 -20.47 28.68 -21.32
CA ARG A 301 -19.43 29.65 -20.89
C ARG A 301 -18.74 30.34 -22.06
N LEU A 302 -18.44 29.60 -23.14
CA LEU A 302 -17.85 30.16 -24.35
C LEU A 302 -18.80 31.17 -25.01
N ARG A 303 -20.08 30.83 -25.19
CA ARG A 303 -21.09 31.75 -25.74
C ARG A 303 -21.20 33.04 -24.94
N GLN A 304 -21.25 32.95 -23.62
CA GLN A 304 -21.31 34.12 -22.73
C GLN A 304 -20.03 34.99 -22.84
N ALA A 305 -18.85 34.37 -22.96
CA ALA A 305 -17.58 35.08 -23.14
C ALA A 305 -17.39 35.69 -24.54
N THR A 306 -18.14 35.23 -25.54
CA THR A 306 -18.20 35.81 -26.90
C THR A 306 -19.40 36.72 -27.14
N GLY A 307 -20.22 36.97 -26.12
CA GLY A 307 -21.44 37.77 -26.20
C GLY A 307 -21.19 39.28 -26.25
N SER A 308 -22.27 40.04 -26.14
CA SER A 308 -22.21 41.48 -25.89
C SER A 308 -21.64 41.78 -24.49
N ALA A 309 -21.18 43.02 -24.27
CA ALA A 309 -20.49 43.39 -23.02
C ALA A 309 -21.33 43.16 -21.74
N ASP A 310 -22.67 43.28 -21.85
CA ASP A 310 -23.60 43.05 -20.74
C ASP A 310 -23.89 41.54 -20.49
N GLU A 311 -23.53 40.66 -21.42
CA GLU A 311 -23.68 39.20 -21.30
C GLU A 311 -22.44 38.51 -20.68
N VAL A 312 -21.30 39.21 -20.63
CA VAL A 312 -20.04 38.70 -20.07
C VAL A 312 -20.17 38.54 -18.54
N PRO A 313 -20.05 37.33 -17.97
CA PRO A 313 -20.25 37.14 -16.54
C PRO A 313 -19.15 37.84 -15.71
N PRO A 314 -19.49 38.52 -14.61
CA PRO A 314 -18.50 39.20 -13.78
C PRO A 314 -17.54 38.19 -13.12
N VAL A 315 -16.31 38.63 -12.82
CA VAL A 315 -15.21 37.74 -12.35
C VAL A 315 -15.59 36.78 -11.20
N PRO A 316 -16.40 37.16 -10.18
CA PRO A 316 -16.86 36.21 -9.16
C PRO A 316 -17.71 35.06 -9.70
N VAL A 317 -18.53 35.30 -10.73
CA VAL A 317 -19.30 34.25 -11.41
C VAL A 317 -18.37 33.32 -12.18
N LEU A 318 -17.37 33.86 -12.89
CA LEU A 318 -16.38 33.05 -13.59
C LEU A 318 -15.55 32.18 -12.63
N ARG A 319 -15.19 32.70 -11.44
CA ARG A 319 -14.51 31.92 -10.38
C ARG A 319 -15.40 30.79 -9.84
N ARG A 320 -16.69 31.07 -9.60
CA ARG A 320 -17.69 30.07 -9.19
C ARG A 320 -17.85 28.97 -10.24
N GLN A 321 -17.95 29.34 -11.51
CA GLN A 321 -18.01 28.40 -12.64
C GLN A 321 -16.73 27.56 -12.76
N ALA A 322 -15.54 28.17 -12.63
CA ALA A 322 -14.25 27.46 -12.64
C ALA A 322 -14.15 26.44 -11.50
N ALA A 323 -14.59 26.80 -10.29
CA ALA A 323 -14.63 25.92 -9.14
C ALA A 323 -15.60 24.74 -9.34
N LEU A 324 -16.81 25.00 -9.85
CA LEU A 324 -17.80 23.96 -10.16
C LEU A 324 -17.29 22.99 -11.23
N LEU A 325 -16.67 23.50 -12.29
CA LEU A 325 -16.08 22.74 -13.38
C LEU A 325 -14.97 21.81 -12.90
N ALA A 326 -14.06 22.31 -12.06
CA ALA A 326 -13.02 21.51 -11.45
C ALA A 326 -13.58 20.44 -10.48
N VAL A 327 -14.72 20.69 -9.83
CA VAL A 327 -15.42 19.69 -8.99
C VAL A 327 -16.08 18.63 -9.88
N ALA A 328 -16.75 19.04 -10.96
CA ALA A 328 -17.31 18.14 -11.96
C ALA A 328 -16.25 17.19 -12.56
N GLU A 329 -15.02 17.68 -12.80
CA GLU A 329 -13.92 16.81 -13.23
C GLU A 329 -13.51 15.77 -12.18
N SER A 330 -13.43 16.18 -10.91
CA SER A 330 -13.14 15.23 -9.84
C SER A 330 -14.23 14.17 -9.67
N VAL A 331 -15.49 14.51 -9.94
CA VAL A 331 -16.65 13.58 -9.93
C VAL A 331 -16.71 12.70 -11.19
N ARG A 332 -16.45 13.24 -12.38
CA ARG A 332 -16.39 12.48 -13.66
C ARG A 332 -15.35 11.37 -13.58
N ILE A 333 -14.11 11.70 -13.19
CA ILE A 333 -13.04 10.72 -13.08
C ILE A 333 -13.33 9.68 -11.99
N LEU A 334 -14.07 10.07 -10.94
CA LEU A 334 -14.53 9.17 -9.90
C LEU A 334 -15.59 8.18 -10.42
N GLU A 335 -16.64 8.64 -11.12
CA GLU A 335 -17.66 7.81 -11.77
C GLU A 335 -17.01 6.73 -12.63
N ILE A 336 -16.18 7.14 -13.60
CA ILE A 336 -15.49 6.22 -14.51
C ILE A 336 -14.68 5.17 -13.74
N SER A 337 -13.95 5.61 -12.70
CA SER A 337 -13.12 4.73 -11.87
C SER A 337 -13.97 3.75 -11.06
N VAL A 338 -15.14 4.16 -10.58
CA VAL A 338 -16.12 3.30 -9.87
C VAL A 338 -16.75 2.30 -10.84
N ARG A 339 -17.26 2.73 -12.01
CA ARG A 339 -17.85 1.83 -13.01
C ARG A 339 -16.88 0.72 -13.42
N VAL A 340 -15.65 1.09 -13.80
CA VAL A 340 -14.57 0.13 -14.11
C VAL A 340 -14.19 -0.73 -12.88
N GLY A 341 -14.29 -0.15 -11.68
CA GLY A 341 -14.06 -0.81 -10.39
C GLY A 341 -15.08 -1.90 -10.06
N LEU A 342 -16.35 -1.68 -10.39
CA LEU A 342 -17.46 -2.60 -10.14
C LEU A 342 -17.62 -3.65 -11.26
N GLU A 343 -17.48 -3.25 -12.52
CA GLU A 343 -17.64 -4.17 -13.66
C GLU A 343 -16.45 -5.13 -13.85
N GLY A 344 -15.22 -4.63 -13.72
CA GLY A 344 -13.97 -5.37 -13.97
C GLY A 344 -13.73 -5.83 -15.43
N ARG A 345 -14.72 -5.68 -16.31
CA ARG A 345 -14.72 -6.01 -17.74
C ARG A 345 -13.81 -5.06 -18.53
N ARG A 346 -13.56 -5.37 -19.81
CA ARG A 346 -12.96 -4.39 -20.73
C ARG A 346 -14.06 -3.44 -21.20
N THR A 347 -13.72 -2.17 -21.35
CA THR A 347 -14.56 -1.15 -21.99
C THR A 347 -13.86 -0.66 -23.27
N PRO A 348 -14.54 0.12 -24.13
CA PRO A 348 -13.86 0.98 -25.10
C PRO A 348 -12.83 1.91 -24.43
N PRO A 349 -11.93 2.54 -25.21
CA PRO A 349 -11.03 3.59 -24.71
C PRO A 349 -11.82 4.69 -24.01
N ILE A 350 -11.33 5.17 -22.87
CA ILE A 350 -11.94 6.27 -22.11
C ILE A 350 -10.91 7.39 -21.99
N GLU A 351 -11.28 8.60 -22.41
CA GLU A 351 -10.36 9.72 -22.43
C GLU A 351 -10.33 10.48 -21.08
N PRO A 352 -9.14 10.80 -20.53
CA PRO A 352 -7.80 10.62 -21.12
C PRO A 352 -7.28 9.17 -21.05
N ARG A 353 -6.88 8.59 -22.20
CA ARG A 353 -6.32 7.22 -22.28
C ARG A 353 -5.13 6.99 -21.35
N GLU A 354 -4.31 7.99 -21.06
CA GLU A 354 -3.13 7.84 -20.20
C GLU A 354 -3.47 7.43 -18.76
N LEU A 355 -4.61 7.90 -18.24
CA LEU A 355 -5.16 7.45 -16.96
C LEU A 355 -5.77 6.05 -17.14
N PHE A 356 -6.70 5.92 -18.07
CA PHE A 356 -7.60 4.77 -18.16
C PHE A 356 -7.11 3.60 -19.01
N TRP A 357 -5.88 3.63 -19.57
CA TRP A 357 -5.25 2.60 -20.43
C TRP A 357 -5.44 1.12 -20.01
N TYR A 358 -5.71 0.89 -18.71
CA TYR A 358 -5.93 -0.42 -18.14
C TYR A 358 -7.33 -1.00 -18.41
N THR A 359 -8.31 -0.20 -18.85
CA THR A 359 -9.65 -0.65 -19.26
C THR A 359 -9.57 -1.51 -20.52
N GLU A 360 -8.94 -0.96 -21.56
CA GLU A 360 -8.68 -1.59 -22.87
C GLU A 360 -7.80 -2.84 -22.73
N ALA A 361 -6.77 -2.75 -21.88
CA ALA A 361 -5.68 -3.70 -21.85
C ALA A 361 -6.13 -5.13 -21.45
N ALA A 362 -5.64 -6.12 -22.20
CA ALA A 362 -5.84 -7.52 -21.90
C ALA A 362 -5.28 -7.88 -20.51
N THR A 363 -5.93 -8.83 -19.80
CA THR A 363 -5.55 -9.18 -18.43
C THR A 363 -4.09 -9.64 -18.30
N PRO A 364 -3.51 -10.43 -19.23
CA PRO A 364 -2.07 -10.72 -19.24
C PRO A 364 -1.19 -9.46 -19.38
N ARG A 365 -1.58 -8.47 -20.22
CA ARG A 365 -0.84 -7.20 -20.38
C ARG A 365 -0.82 -6.38 -19.08
N LEU A 366 -1.89 -6.44 -18.28
CA LEU A 366 -1.95 -5.81 -16.95
C LEU A 366 -1.02 -6.47 -15.93
N TRP A 367 -0.86 -7.80 -16.01
CA TRP A 367 0.11 -8.56 -15.22
C TRP A 367 1.55 -8.30 -15.67
N VAL A 368 1.85 -8.44 -16.97
CA VAL A 368 3.18 -8.19 -17.54
C VAL A 368 3.68 -6.79 -17.18
N ARG A 369 2.89 -5.72 -17.39
CA ARG A 369 3.30 -4.35 -17.04
C ARG A 369 3.50 -4.16 -15.53
N ARG A 370 2.87 -4.97 -14.67
CA ARG A 370 3.07 -4.93 -13.21
C ARG A 370 4.29 -5.73 -12.78
N ILE A 371 4.57 -6.85 -13.44
CA ILE A 371 5.78 -7.66 -13.26
C ILE A 371 7.00 -6.85 -13.71
N THR A 372 7.07 -6.41 -14.98
CA THR A 372 8.21 -5.64 -15.51
C THR A 372 8.40 -4.32 -14.79
N GLY A 373 7.31 -3.61 -14.44
CA GLY A 373 7.35 -2.40 -13.63
C GLY A 373 7.89 -2.59 -12.20
N ASN A 374 7.98 -3.83 -11.71
CA ASN A 374 8.62 -4.18 -10.44
C ASN A 374 9.93 -4.98 -10.61
N MET A 375 10.29 -5.47 -11.81
CA MET A 375 11.58 -6.13 -12.03
C MET A 375 12.71 -5.10 -12.18
N THR A 376 12.98 -4.36 -11.10
CA THR A 376 14.08 -3.39 -11.05
C THR A 376 14.74 -3.43 -9.67
N LEU A 377 16.03 -3.10 -9.60
CA LEU A 377 16.77 -2.91 -8.34
C LEU A 377 16.24 -1.74 -7.48
N ARG A 378 15.23 -0.99 -7.95
CA ARG A 378 14.52 0.06 -7.20
C ARG A 378 13.18 -0.41 -6.63
N SER A 379 12.66 -1.57 -7.04
CA SER A 379 11.41 -2.12 -6.48
C SER A 379 11.69 -2.85 -5.17
N VAL A 380 11.09 -2.34 -4.10
CA VAL A 380 11.04 -2.95 -2.76
C VAL A 380 10.67 -4.44 -2.81
N GLN A 381 9.68 -4.78 -3.65
CA GLN A 381 9.16 -6.12 -3.76
C GLN A 381 10.16 -7.07 -4.44
N PHE A 382 10.90 -6.60 -5.45
CA PHE A 382 12.01 -7.33 -6.06
C PHE A 382 13.16 -7.54 -5.07
N GLN A 383 13.60 -6.47 -4.40
CA GLN A 383 14.67 -6.50 -3.39
C GLN A 383 14.38 -7.53 -2.29
N ASN A 384 13.16 -7.49 -1.73
CA ASN A 384 12.74 -8.43 -0.70
C ASN A 384 12.64 -9.87 -1.23
N ALA A 385 12.17 -10.07 -2.47
CA ALA A 385 12.09 -11.40 -3.08
C ALA A 385 13.47 -12.01 -3.34
N VAL A 386 14.42 -11.25 -3.91
CA VAL A 386 15.81 -11.69 -4.09
C VAL A 386 16.45 -12.03 -2.74
N ARG A 387 16.24 -11.20 -1.72
CA ARG A 387 16.78 -11.45 -0.38
C ARG A 387 16.25 -12.73 0.27
N ILE A 388 14.94 -12.98 0.18
CA ILE A 388 14.32 -14.21 0.71
C ILE A 388 14.81 -15.43 -0.07
N ALA A 389 14.89 -15.33 -1.40
CA ALA A 389 15.41 -16.37 -2.28
C ALA A 389 16.87 -16.75 -1.92
N VAL A 390 17.76 -15.77 -1.83
CA VAL A 390 19.18 -15.98 -1.50
C VAL A 390 19.34 -16.54 -0.09
N ALA A 391 18.61 -16.03 0.90
CA ALA A 391 18.69 -16.53 2.27
C ALA A 391 18.21 -17.99 2.40
N LEU A 392 17.13 -18.37 1.72
CA LEU A 392 16.64 -19.76 1.73
C LEU A 392 17.52 -20.69 0.88
N ALA A 393 18.08 -20.22 -0.23
CA ALA A 393 19.04 -21.00 -1.02
C ALA A 393 20.35 -21.24 -0.24
N ALA A 394 20.89 -20.23 0.43
CA ALA A 394 22.05 -20.36 1.31
C ALA A 394 21.76 -21.31 2.49
N ALA A 395 20.58 -21.23 3.09
CA ALA A 395 20.15 -22.17 4.13
C ALA A 395 20.00 -23.61 3.60
N ARG A 396 19.45 -23.82 2.40
CA ARG A 396 19.36 -25.15 1.78
C ARG A 396 20.73 -25.73 1.42
N LEU A 397 21.69 -24.87 1.08
CA LEU A 397 23.07 -25.23 0.80
C LEU A 397 23.78 -25.67 2.08
N VAL A 398 23.82 -24.80 3.10
CA VAL A 398 24.47 -25.09 4.40
C VAL A 398 23.87 -26.33 5.06
N ALA A 399 22.54 -26.43 5.12
CA ALA A 399 21.88 -27.60 5.70
C ALA A 399 22.14 -28.90 4.93
N GLY A 400 22.34 -28.82 3.62
CA GLY A 400 22.67 -29.96 2.76
C GLY A 400 24.17 -30.26 2.63
N SER A 401 25.06 -29.39 3.11
CA SER A 401 26.52 -29.61 3.15
C SER A 401 27.03 -30.03 4.54
N LEU A 402 26.27 -29.71 5.59
CA LEU A 402 26.51 -30.16 6.97
C LEU A 402 25.69 -31.40 7.35
N ASP A 403 24.99 -32.00 6.39
CA ASP A 403 24.08 -33.16 6.53
C ASP A 403 23.14 -33.08 7.75
N LEU A 404 22.51 -31.91 7.94
CA LEU A 404 21.68 -31.65 9.11
C LEU A 404 20.41 -32.50 9.05
N THR A 405 20.29 -33.45 9.97
CA THR A 405 19.22 -34.48 10.03
C THR A 405 17.80 -33.91 9.97
N HIS A 406 17.60 -32.66 10.40
CA HIS A 406 16.32 -31.95 10.33
C HIS A 406 16.44 -30.57 9.67
N GLY A 407 17.38 -30.40 8.72
CA GLY A 407 17.81 -29.12 8.17
C GLY A 407 16.72 -28.22 7.54
N PHE A 408 15.51 -28.75 7.30
CA PHE A 408 14.34 -27.94 6.94
C PHE A 408 13.98 -26.91 8.04
N TRP A 409 14.34 -27.17 9.30
CA TRP A 409 14.21 -26.21 10.41
C TRP A 409 15.07 -24.97 10.25
N VAL A 410 16.26 -25.07 9.65
CA VAL A 410 17.13 -23.91 9.33
C VAL A 410 16.36 -22.93 8.44
N LEU A 411 15.65 -23.45 7.44
CA LEU A 411 14.88 -22.65 6.50
C LEU A 411 13.60 -22.08 7.13
N LEU A 412 12.94 -22.83 8.01
CA LEU A 412 11.82 -22.29 8.80
C LEU A 412 12.27 -21.15 9.71
N ALA A 413 13.46 -21.24 10.31
CA ALA A 413 14.05 -20.15 11.08
C ALA A 413 14.36 -18.93 10.20
N VAL A 414 15.02 -19.09 9.05
CA VAL A 414 15.24 -17.98 8.08
C VAL A 414 13.91 -17.33 7.68
N LEU A 415 12.91 -18.11 7.30
CA LEU A 415 11.61 -17.64 6.83
C LEU A 415 10.82 -16.88 7.91
N THR A 416 10.87 -17.35 9.16
CA THR A 416 10.08 -16.76 10.26
C THR A 416 10.78 -15.60 10.98
N LEU A 417 12.11 -15.54 10.97
CA LEU A 417 12.90 -14.55 11.72
C LEU A 417 13.39 -13.36 10.88
N SER A 418 13.48 -13.49 9.56
CA SER A 418 13.86 -12.37 8.67
C SER A 418 12.91 -11.18 8.80
N ARG A 419 13.43 -9.96 8.98
CA ARG A 419 12.66 -8.70 8.99
C ARG A 419 13.17 -7.74 7.91
N THR A 420 12.46 -6.66 7.63
CA THR A 420 12.86 -5.67 6.60
C THR A 420 14.14 -4.92 6.96
N THR A 421 14.43 -4.71 8.25
CA THR A 421 15.69 -4.08 8.70
C THR A 421 16.58 -5.03 9.51
N VAL A 422 17.88 -4.74 9.55
CA VAL A 422 18.87 -5.50 10.34
C VAL A 422 18.58 -5.42 11.85
N GLY A 423 18.20 -4.25 12.37
CA GLY A 423 17.93 -4.07 13.81
C GLY A 423 16.71 -4.85 14.30
N GLU A 424 15.64 -4.89 13.50
CA GLU A 424 14.48 -5.75 13.78
C GLU A 424 14.83 -7.23 13.67
N THR A 425 15.63 -7.62 12.67
CA THR A 425 16.09 -9.00 12.48
C THR A 425 16.93 -9.46 13.66
N TRP A 426 17.88 -8.65 14.13
CA TRP A 426 18.69 -8.93 15.33
C TRP A 426 17.85 -9.07 16.61
N THR A 427 16.87 -8.18 16.79
CA THR A 427 15.95 -8.24 17.94
C THR A 427 15.08 -9.51 17.92
N ALA A 428 14.57 -9.88 16.73
CA ALA A 428 13.81 -11.10 16.53
C ALA A 428 14.66 -12.36 16.76
N ILE A 429 15.90 -12.38 16.25
CA ILE A 429 16.87 -13.47 16.46
C ILE A 429 17.16 -13.68 17.95
N ARG A 430 17.48 -12.60 18.69
CA ARG A 430 17.74 -12.71 20.14
C ARG A 430 16.56 -13.36 20.87
N GLN A 431 15.34 -12.89 20.62
CA GLN A 431 14.13 -13.48 21.23
C GLN A 431 13.94 -14.94 20.82
N ALA A 432 14.15 -15.26 19.54
CA ALA A 432 13.97 -16.60 19.00
C ALA A 432 14.97 -17.62 19.57
N VAL A 433 16.26 -17.27 19.63
CA VAL A 433 17.32 -18.14 20.18
C VAL A 433 17.09 -18.37 21.68
N THR A 434 16.79 -17.34 22.47
CA THR A 434 16.46 -17.51 23.90
C THR A 434 15.22 -18.38 24.10
N GLY A 435 14.14 -18.13 23.35
CA GLY A 435 12.92 -18.93 23.44
C GLY A 435 13.11 -20.39 23.02
N ASN A 436 13.86 -20.62 21.95
CA ASN A 436 14.16 -21.97 21.46
C ASN A 436 15.09 -22.73 22.40
N LEU A 437 16.08 -22.09 23.04
CA LEU A 437 16.93 -22.73 24.04
C LEU A 437 16.12 -23.22 25.24
N VAL A 438 15.23 -22.38 25.79
CA VAL A 438 14.33 -22.78 26.89
C VAL A 438 13.36 -23.88 26.45
N GLY A 439 12.79 -23.76 25.24
CA GLY A 439 11.91 -24.79 24.67
C GLY A 439 12.63 -26.13 24.41
N ALA A 440 13.89 -26.11 24.00
CA ALA A 440 14.71 -27.30 23.79
C ALA A 440 15.08 -27.98 25.11
N VAL A 441 15.43 -27.23 26.16
CA VAL A 441 15.64 -27.79 27.51
C VAL A 441 14.35 -28.43 28.03
N ALA A 442 13.21 -27.75 27.88
CA ALA A 442 11.91 -28.28 28.28
C ALA A 442 11.51 -29.53 27.46
N ALA A 443 11.78 -29.55 26.15
CA ALA A 443 11.54 -30.69 25.28
C ALA A 443 12.46 -31.87 25.63
N GLY A 444 13.73 -31.63 25.92
CA GLY A 444 14.66 -32.66 26.39
C GLY A 444 14.20 -33.29 27.71
N ALA A 445 13.78 -32.47 28.68
CA ALA A 445 13.21 -32.94 29.94
C ALA A 445 11.91 -33.74 29.73
N LEU A 446 11.02 -33.30 28.84
CA LEU A 446 9.79 -34.02 28.48
C LEU A 446 10.10 -35.39 27.86
N LEU A 447 11.03 -35.45 26.88
CA LEU A 447 11.43 -36.68 26.20
C LEU A 447 12.12 -37.68 27.14
N ILE A 448 12.92 -37.19 28.10
CA ILE A 448 13.56 -38.03 29.11
C ILE A 448 12.52 -38.54 30.13
N GLY A 449 11.60 -37.68 30.58
CA GLY A 449 10.61 -38.00 31.61
C GLY A 449 9.48 -38.93 31.14
N LEU A 450 9.02 -38.79 29.89
CA LEU A 450 8.00 -39.66 29.30
C LEU A 450 8.59 -40.87 28.57
N GLY A 451 9.88 -40.83 28.22
CA GLY A 451 10.58 -41.93 27.56
C GLY A 451 9.84 -42.44 26.32
N ARG A 452 9.37 -43.69 26.38
CA ARG A 452 8.66 -44.39 25.30
C ARG A 452 7.13 -44.46 25.48
N HIS A 453 6.53 -43.67 26.37
CA HIS A 453 5.08 -43.66 26.56
C HIS A 453 4.36 -42.86 25.44
N THR A 454 4.22 -43.47 24.26
CA THR A 454 3.57 -42.89 23.07
C THR A 454 2.22 -42.24 23.38
N GLU A 455 1.36 -42.91 24.15
CA GLU A 455 0.05 -42.41 24.59
C GLU A 455 0.10 -41.09 25.35
N ALA A 456 1.16 -40.85 26.13
CA ALA A 456 1.33 -39.60 26.86
C ALA A 456 1.64 -38.44 25.91
N TYR A 457 2.48 -38.66 24.88
CA TYR A 457 2.70 -37.66 23.84
C TYR A 457 1.44 -37.43 23.00
N ALA A 458 0.67 -38.49 22.69
CA ALA A 458 -0.61 -38.37 22.00
C ALA A 458 -1.60 -37.49 22.78
N ALA A 459 -1.79 -37.74 24.07
CA ALA A 459 -2.66 -36.94 24.94
C ALA A 459 -2.20 -35.48 25.10
N ILE A 460 -0.89 -35.21 25.08
CA ILE A 460 -0.32 -33.87 25.26
C ILE A 460 -0.35 -33.03 23.97
N LEU A 461 -0.24 -33.64 22.78
CA LEU A 461 -0.01 -32.91 21.53
C LEU A 461 -1.10 -31.88 21.20
N ALA A 462 -2.38 -32.24 21.25
CA ALA A 462 -3.47 -31.31 20.94
C ALA A 462 -3.58 -30.14 21.96
N PRO A 463 -3.55 -30.36 23.29
CA PRO A 463 -3.40 -29.28 24.26
C PRO A 463 -2.16 -28.40 24.04
N ALA A 464 -1.00 -29.00 23.77
CA ALA A 464 0.24 -28.28 23.52
C ALA A 464 0.16 -27.40 22.27
N MET A 465 -0.47 -27.88 21.19
CA MET A 465 -0.74 -27.08 19.99
C MET A 465 -1.64 -25.89 20.29
N LEU A 466 -2.74 -26.09 21.02
CA LEU A 466 -3.65 -24.99 21.37
C LEU A 466 -2.94 -23.91 22.20
N ILE A 467 -2.15 -24.33 23.20
CA ILE A 467 -1.35 -23.44 24.06
C ILE A 467 -0.28 -22.71 23.23
N ALA A 468 0.47 -23.41 22.38
CA ALA A 468 1.53 -22.84 21.55
C ALA A 468 0.98 -21.81 20.54
N PHE A 469 -0.10 -22.15 19.84
CA PHE A 469 -0.68 -21.33 18.79
C PHE A 469 -1.44 -20.12 19.35
N ALA A 470 -1.93 -20.20 20.59
CA ALA A 470 -2.54 -19.07 21.30
C ALA A 470 -1.48 -18.18 21.98
N LEU A 471 -0.64 -18.73 22.85
CA LEU A 471 0.30 -17.95 23.66
C LEU A 471 1.48 -17.40 22.85
N GLY A 472 1.98 -18.11 21.84
CA GLY A 472 3.08 -17.63 21.01
C GLY A 472 2.78 -16.27 20.35
N PRO A 473 1.69 -16.13 19.58
CA PRO A 473 1.27 -14.85 19.00
C PRO A 473 0.80 -13.79 20.02
N LEU A 474 0.50 -14.16 21.27
CA LEU A 474 0.12 -13.22 22.33
C LEU A 474 1.32 -12.65 23.08
N LEU A 475 2.30 -13.50 23.41
CA LEU A 475 3.44 -13.19 24.29
C LEU A 475 4.74 -12.89 23.52
N GLY A 476 4.83 -13.23 22.23
CA GLY A 476 5.91 -12.82 21.33
C GLY A 476 6.84 -13.94 20.87
N ILE A 477 7.89 -13.56 20.14
CA ILE A 477 8.73 -14.47 19.34
C ILE A 477 9.38 -15.57 20.19
N ALA A 478 9.84 -15.24 21.41
CA ALA A 478 10.44 -16.22 22.31
C ALA A 478 9.47 -17.35 22.69
N TRP A 479 8.26 -16.99 23.14
CA TRP A 479 7.21 -17.96 23.47
C TRP A 479 6.76 -18.75 22.25
N ALA A 480 6.63 -18.10 21.08
CA ALA A 480 6.28 -18.78 19.84
C ALA A 480 7.30 -19.86 19.44
N GLN A 481 8.61 -19.59 19.55
CA GLN A 481 9.65 -20.58 19.25
C GLN A 481 9.72 -21.69 20.30
N GLY A 482 9.70 -21.35 21.59
CA GLY A 482 9.82 -22.33 22.67
C GLY A 482 8.65 -23.32 22.72
N LEU A 483 7.41 -22.82 22.63
CA LEU A 483 6.21 -23.67 22.63
C LEU A 483 6.06 -24.46 21.32
N PHE A 484 6.50 -23.92 20.18
CA PHE A 484 6.52 -24.68 18.93
C PHE A 484 7.54 -25.82 18.95
N THR A 485 8.71 -25.61 19.57
CA THR A 485 9.70 -26.69 19.79
C THR A 485 9.13 -27.82 20.67
N LEU A 486 8.33 -27.51 21.68
CA LEU A 486 7.59 -28.52 22.45
C LEU A 486 6.56 -29.28 21.61
N VAL A 487 5.71 -28.58 20.84
CA VAL A 487 4.75 -29.20 19.90
C VAL A 487 5.44 -30.17 18.93
N VAL A 488 6.57 -29.74 18.35
CA VAL A 488 7.37 -30.54 17.42
C VAL A 488 7.93 -31.78 18.10
N ALA A 489 8.54 -31.66 19.28
CA ALA A 489 9.07 -32.80 20.01
C ALA A 489 7.97 -33.83 20.33
N THR A 490 6.81 -33.36 20.81
CA THR A 490 5.66 -34.22 21.13
C THR A 490 5.10 -34.94 19.89
N ALA A 491 5.06 -34.28 18.72
CA ALA A 491 4.58 -34.90 17.48
C ALA A 491 5.57 -35.95 16.93
N PHE A 492 6.87 -35.62 16.85
CA PHE A 492 7.86 -36.55 16.31
C PHE A 492 8.09 -37.77 17.21
N ALA A 493 7.91 -37.65 18.53
CA ALA A 493 7.96 -38.76 19.47
C ALA A 493 6.88 -39.85 19.24
N GLN A 494 5.81 -39.54 18.49
CA GLN A 494 4.78 -40.51 18.09
C GLN A 494 5.11 -41.23 16.76
N ILE A 495 5.95 -40.64 15.91
CA ILE A 495 6.34 -41.22 14.61
C ILE A 495 7.54 -42.16 14.75
N ALA A 496 8.55 -41.75 15.53
CA ALA A 496 9.81 -42.49 15.67
C ALA A 496 10.39 -42.32 17.08
N PRO A 497 11.23 -43.26 17.57
CA PRO A 497 11.86 -43.18 18.90
C PRO A 497 12.83 -41.97 19.04
N SER A 498 12.29 -40.80 19.36
CA SER A 498 13.04 -39.56 19.51
C SER A 498 13.87 -39.56 20.80
N SER A 499 15.16 -39.28 20.69
CA SER A 499 16.05 -39.01 21.83
C SER A 499 16.24 -37.51 22.04
N TRP A 500 16.90 -37.12 23.14
CA TRP A 500 17.24 -35.73 23.45
C TRP A 500 18.01 -35.00 22.33
N ARG A 501 18.66 -35.74 21.41
CA ARG A 501 19.29 -35.19 20.20
C ARG A 501 18.33 -34.42 19.29
N LEU A 502 17.02 -34.68 19.35
CA LEU A 502 16.01 -33.88 18.65
C LEU A 502 15.98 -32.43 19.16
N ALA A 503 16.15 -32.22 20.47
CA ALA A 503 16.24 -30.90 21.07
C ALA A 503 17.60 -30.22 20.81
N GLU A 504 18.69 -30.98 20.77
CA GLU A 504 20.02 -30.51 20.36
C GLU A 504 20.02 -29.99 18.92
N ALA A 505 19.58 -30.82 17.96
CA ALA A 505 19.45 -30.45 16.55
C ALA A 505 18.61 -29.17 16.40
N ARG A 506 17.50 -29.08 17.15
CA ARG A 506 16.63 -27.91 17.16
C ARG A 506 17.32 -26.62 17.63
N ILE A 507 18.32 -26.69 18.52
CA ILE A 507 19.15 -25.53 18.89
C ILE A 507 20.06 -25.15 17.72
N VAL A 508 20.79 -26.12 17.15
CA VAL A 508 21.70 -25.92 16.01
C VAL A 508 20.97 -25.32 14.82
N ASP A 509 19.82 -25.87 14.43
CA ASP A 509 19.05 -25.41 13.27
C ASP A 509 18.58 -23.96 13.39
N VAL A 510 18.07 -23.56 14.56
CA VAL A 510 17.57 -22.20 14.80
C VAL A 510 18.71 -21.19 14.90
N VAL A 511 19.86 -21.56 15.47
CA VAL A 511 21.06 -20.72 15.50
C VAL A 511 21.65 -20.55 14.09
N THR A 512 21.82 -21.63 13.33
CA THR A 512 22.30 -21.59 11.94
C THR A 512 21.37 -20.76 11.06
N GLY A 513 20.06 -20.98 11.14
CA GLY A 513 19.07 -20.21 10.37
C GLY A 513 19.04 -18.74 10.76
N SER A 514 19.24 -18.42 12.04
CA SER A 514 19.38 -17.04 12.51
C SER A 514 20.63 -16.37 11.96
N ALA A 515 21.78 -17.06 11.96
CA ALA A 515 23.04 -16.53 11.43
C ALA A 515 22.94 -16.24 9.92
N ILE A 516 22.43 -17.19 9.14
CA ILE A 516 22.23 -17.03 7.68
C ILE A 516 21.24 -15.88 7.40
N GLY A 517 20.14 -15.81 8.13
CA GLY A 517 19.16 -14.72 8.02
C GLY A 517 19.76 -13.34 8.32
N LEU A 518 20.61 -13.24 9.36
CA LEU A 518 21.30 -11.99 9.72
C LEU A 518 22.31 -11.56 8.66
N LEU A 519 23.17 -12.49 8.20
CA LEU A 519 24.15 -12.23 7.14
C LEU A 519 23.47 -11.75 5.85
N CYS A 520 22.40 -12.42 5.43
CA CYS A 520 21.63 -12.01 4.25
C CYS A 520 20.91 -10.67 4.45
N ALA A 521 20.44 -10.36 5.68
CA ALA A 521 19.84 -9.06 5.99
C ALA A 521 20.88 -7.92 5.95
N MET A 522 22.11 -8.17 6.41
CA MET A 522 23.22 -7.20 6.39
C MET A 522 23.75 -6.95 4.97
N LEU A 523 23.99 -8.02 4.21
CA LEU A 523 24.53 -7.94 2.85
C LEU A 523 23.54 -7.35 1.84
N ALA A 524 22.23 -7.54 2.03
CA ALA A 524 21.24 -7.12 1.06
C ALA A 524 21.04 -5.60 1.01
N TRP A 525 20.72 -4.93 2.13
CA TRP A 525 20.15 -3.57 2.04
C TRP A 525 20.46 -2.63 3.24
N PRO A 526 21.41 -1.69 3.12
CA PRO A 526 21.69 -0.69 4.16
C PRO A 526 20.73 0.52 4.17
N ALA A 527 19.78 0.60 3.22
CA ALA A 527 18.92 1.77 3.02
C ALA A 527 17.41 1.45 3.26
N GLY A 528 16.92 1.63 4.48
CA GLY A 528 15.50 1.39 4.83
C GLY A 528 14.49 2.35 4.16
N ALA A 529 13.19 2.01 4.19
CA ALA A 529 12.14 2.66 3.39
C ALA A 529 12.06 4.20 3.53
N ARG A 530 12.43 4.73 4.70
CA ARG A 530 12.51 6.17 4.95
C ARG A 530 13.40 6.92 3.96
N LYS A 531 14.46 6.29 3.42
CA LYS A 531 15.31 6.88 2.36
C LYS A 531 14.63 6.83 1.00
N GLU A 532 13.98 5.70 0.65
CA GLU A 532 13.36 5.55 -0.66
C GLU A 532 12.06 6.37 -0.82
N VAL A 533 11.26 6.55 0.24
CA VAL A 533 10.13 7.50 0.21
C VAL A 533 10.60 8.92 -0.07
N ARG A 534 11.59 9.40 0.69
CA ARG A 534 12.16 10.73 0.52
C ARG A 534 12.64 10.96 -0.92
N ARG A 535 13.43 10.02 -1.44
CA ARG A 535 13.95 10.01 -2.81
C ARG A 535 12.87 9.94 -3.90
N THR A 536 11.86 9.08 -3.73
CA THR A 536 10.78 8.93 -4.74
C THR A 536 9.82 10.11 -4.74
N MET A 537 9.54 10.71 -3.57
CA MET A 537 8.76 11.94 -3.44
C MET A 537 9.51 13.15 -4.00
N ALA A 538 10.81 13.30 -3.71
CA ALA A 538 11.66 14.30 -4.34
C ALA A 538 11.75 14.10 -5.87
N GLY A 539 11.81 12.84 -6.33
CA GLY A 539 11.73 12.50 -7.74
C GLY A 539 10.40 12.89 -8.39
N LEU A 540 9.27 12.72 -7.69
CA LEU A 540 7.93 13.10 -8.16
C LEU A 540 7.76 14.62 -8.24
N LEU A 541 8.16 15.35 -7.19
CA LEU A 541 8.06 16.81 -7.12
C LEU A 541 8.78 17.50 -8.30
N ARG A 542 9.96 17.00 -8.69
CA ARG A 542 10.72 17.53 -9.84
C ARG A 542 10.00 17.34 -11.19
N GLU A 543 9.38 16.18 -11.45
CA GLU A 543 8.54 16.03 -12.67
C GLU A 543 7.29 16.92 -12.58
N CYS A 544 6.72 17.10 -11.39
CA CYS A 544 5.57 17.98 -11.18
C CYS A 544 5.88 19.44 -11.51
N GLY A 545 7.04 19.97 -11.13
CA GLY A 545 7.48 21.31 -11.51
C GLY A 545 7.65 21.49 -13.02
N ALA A 546 8.22 20.50 -13.70
CA ALA A 546 8.31 20.48 -15.16
C ALA A 546 6.93 20.40 -15.84
N LEU A 547 6.01 19.61 -15.27
CA LEU A 547 4.65 19.45 -15.79
C LEU A 547 3.80 20.73 -15.62
N ILE A 548 3.96 21.48 -14.53
CA ILE A 548 3.34 22.81 -14.36
C ILE A 548 3.84 23.76 -15.46
N LYS A 549 5.16 23.88 -15.64
CA LYS A 549 5.77 24.74 -16.67
C LYS A 549 5.22 24.43 -18.06
N GLY A 550 5.33 23.18 -18.51
CA GLY A 550 4.87 22.77 -19.84
C GLY A 550 3.36 22.91 -20.07
N THR A 551 2.54 22.81 -19.01
CA THR A 551 1.09 23.08 -19.12
C THR A 551 0.83 24.56 -19.39
N VAL A 552 1.49 25.46 -18.67
CA VAL A 552 1.32 26.91 -18.84
C VAL A 552 1.99 27.42 -20.12
N GLU A 553 3.12 26.85 -20.51
CA GLU A 553 3.77 27.14 -21.80
C GLU A 553 2.87 26.77 -22.98
N MET A 554 2.14 25.66 -22.92
CA MET A 554 1.14 25.30 -23.95
C MET A 554 -0.06 26.26 -23.95
N LEU A 555 -0.66 26.54 -22.79
CA LEU A 555 -1.83 27.43 -22.67
C LEU A 555 -1.51 28.89 -23.02
N THR A 556 -0.23 29.29 -22.95
CA THR A 556 0.25 30.64 -23.29
C THR A 556 1.03 30.68 -24.61
N ALA A 557 0.89 29.68 -25.48
CA ALA A 557 1.62 29.59 -26.74
C ALA A 557 1.15 30.65 -27.76
N LEU A 558 2.09 31.12 -28.59
CA LEU A 558 1.86 32.13 -29.64
C LEU A 558 2.46 31.63 -30.96
N PRO A 559 1.66 31.28 -31.98
CA PRO A 559 0.19 31.24 -31.98
C PRO A 559 -0.37 30.12 -31.05
N PRO A 560 -1.66 30.17 -30.68
CA PRO A 560 -2.32 29.12 -29.90
C PRO A 560 -2.11 27.73 -30.52
N GLY A 561 -1.81 26.73 -29.69
CA GLY A 561 -1.55 25.35 -30.13
C GLY A 561 -0.20 25.11 -30.82
N SER A 562 0.68 26.10 -30.95
CA SER A 562 2.04 25.90 -31.49
C SER A 562 2.98 25.09 -30.58
N ALA A 563 2.73 25.07 -29.27
CA ALA A 563 3.51 24.30 -28.31
C ALA A 563 2.87 22.92 -28.05
N PRO A 564 3.66 21.83 -27.99
CA PRO A 564 3.15 20.48 -27.78
C PRO A 564 2.66 20.25 -26.35
N ALA A 565 1.79 19.26 -26.16
CA ALA A 565 1.35 18.86 -24.83
C ALA A 565 2.48 18.30 -23.97
N PRO A 566 2.55 18.66 -22.67
CA PRO A 566 3.62 18.20 -21.80
C PRO A 566 3.51 16.68 -21.55
N PRO A 567 4.63 15.93 -21.63
CA PRO A 567 4.59 14.48 -21.49
C PRO A 567 4.24 14.09 -20.05
N THR A 568 3.06 13.50 -19.83
CA THR A 568 2.61 13.10 -18.47
C THR A 568 3.24 11.80 -17.99
N LEU A 569 3.68 10.94 -18.92
CA LEU A 569 4.18 9.58 -18.64
C LEU A 569 5.34 9.51 -17.62
N PRO A 570 6.34 10.42 -17.60
CA PRO A 570 7.36 10.45 -16.55
C PRO A 570 6.77 10.72 -15.16
N ALA A 571 5.89 11.73 -15.03
CA ALA A 571 5.21 12.05 -13.78
C ALA A 571 4.29 10.90 -13.31
N LEU A 572 3.51 10.29 -14.22
CA LEU A 572 2.71 9.08 -13.94
C LEU A 572 3.58 7.87 -13.52
N HIS A 573 4.82 7.78 -14.00
CA HIS A 573 5.77 6.74 -13.56
C HIS A 573 6.31 7.04 -12.16
N ARG A 574 6.76 8.27 -11.87
CA ARG A 574 7.22 8.66 -10.52
C ARG A 574 6.11 8.53 -9.48
N LEU A 575 4.87 8.90 -9.82
CA LEU A 575 3.74 8.82 -8.90
C LEU A 575 3.56 7.37 -8.39
N ARG A 576 3.56 6.40 -9.30
CA ARG A 576 3.46 4.97 -8.97
C ARG A 576 4.63 4.49 -8.10
N LEU A 577 5.84 4.99 -8.33
CA LEU A 577 7.00 4.68 -7.47
C LEU A 577 6.82 5.28 -6.07
N ALA A 578 6.45 6.55 -5.96
CA ALA A 578 6.22 7.24 -4.69
C ALA A 578 5.07 6.63 -3.87
N GLU A 579 3.96 6.24 -4.52
CA GLU A 579 2.88 5.48 -3.89
C GLU A 579 3.38 4.12 -3.35
N SER A 580 4.20 3.41 -4.11
CA SER A 580 4.71 2.09 -3.71
C SER A 580 5.70 2.16 -2.54
N ALA A 581 6.59 3.17 -2.52
CA ALA A 581 7.49 3.43 -1.41
C ALA A 581 6.74 3.90 -0.17
N TYR A 582 5.75 4.79 -0.32
CA TYR A 582 4.91 5.26 0.79
C TYR A 582 4.14 4.11 1.44
N ALA A 583 3.63 3.17 0.64
CA ALA A 583 2.98 1.96 1.12
C ALA A 583 3.94 1.07 1.95
N GLN A 584 5.21 0.89 1.54
CA GLN A 584 6.21 0.18 2.35
C GLN A 584 6.46 0.94 3.67
N PHE A 585 6.78 2.22 3.61
CA PHE A 585 7.11 3.01 4.81
C PHE A 585 5.99 2.97 5.85
N ARG A 586 4.72 3.03 5.42
CA ARG A 586 3.55 2.91 6.32
C ARG A 586 3.29 1.48 6.82
N SER A 587 3.98 0.47 6.30
CA SER A 587 3.95 -0.92 6.80
C SER A 587 5.11 -1.26 7.74
N GLU A 588 6.18 -0.45 7.77
CA GLU A 588 7.31 -0.66 8.70
C GLU A 588 6.93 -0.21 10.14
N PRO A 589 7.22 -1.02 11.17
CA PRO A 589 7.05 -0.65 12.57
C PRO A 589 7.76 0.67 12.93
N GLY A 590 7.15 1.45 13.83
CA GLY A 590 7.70 2.75 14.26
C GLY A 590 7.56 3.90 13.24
N SER A 591 7.02 3.65 12.04
CA SER A 591 6.71 4.69 11.04
C SER A 591 5.68 5.74 11.51
N SER A 592 4.90 5.43 12.54
CA SER A 592 4.01 6.36 13.23
C SER A 592 4.75 7.40 14.09
N ALA A 593 5.89 7.03 14.70
CA ALA A 593 6.57 7.83 15.72
C ALA A 593 7.49 8.93 15.17
N SER A 594 7.52 9.15 13.85
CA SER A 594 8.44 10.11 13.22
C SER A 594 7.93 10.73 11.90
N VAL A 595 6.62 11.01 11.81
CA VAL A 595 6.05 11.73 10.66
C VAL A 595 6.50 13.20 10.68
N ARG A 596 7.58 13.51 9.94
CA ARG A 596 8.14 14.87 9.77
C ARG A 596 7.75 15.54 8.45
N ALA A 597 6.82 14.95 7.69
CA ALA A 597 6.28 15.49 6.45
C ALA A 597 4.96 14.76 6.12
N ASP A 598 3.94 15.46 5.60
CA ASP A 598 2.75 14.78 5.07
C ASP A 598 2.97 14.34 3.61
N TRP A 599 3.64 13.20 3.49
CA TRP A 599 3.80 12.46 2.22
C TRP A 599 2.46 12.16 1.51
N HIS A 600 1.33 12.19 2.22
CA HIS A 600 0.03 11.97 1.62
C HIS A 600 -0.49 13.21 0.88
N ALA A 601 -0.24 14.41 1.41
CA ALA A 601 -0.56 15.67 0.75
C ALA A 601 0.24 15.80 -0.56
N VAL A 602 1.54 15.47 -0.55
CA VAL A 602 2.39 15.43 -1.76
C VAL A 602 1.77 14.55 -2.87
N LEU A 603 1.26 13.37 -2.52
CA LEU A 603 0.59 12.48 -3.48
C LEU A 603 -0.74 13.04 -4.00
N ILE A 604 -1.51 13.79 -3.18
CA ILE A 604 -2.75 14.43 -3.61
C ILE A 604 -2.46 15.60 -4.57
N THR A 605 -1.50 16.46 -4.22
CA THR A 605 -1.09 17.60 -5.06
C THR A 605 -0.49 17.13 -6.39
N ALA A 606 0.36 16.09 -6.38
CA ALA A 606 0.86 15.50 -7.63
C ALA A 606 -0.27 14.97 -8.53
N ASN A 607 -1.32 14.36 -7.96
CA ASN A 607 -2.52 13.97 -8.71
C ASN A 607 -3.33 15.18 -9.23
N HIS A 608 -3.34 16.31 -8.51
CA HIS A 608 -4.02 17.53 -8.95
C HIS A 608 -3.27 18.26 -10.08
N ILE A 609 -1.94 18.24 -10.05
CA ILE A 609 -1.07 18.73 -11.14
C ILE A 609 -1.27 17.86 -12.39
N LEU A 610 -1.20 16.53 -12.23
CA LEU A 610 -1.41 15.57 -13.33
C LEU A 610 -2.77 15.73 -14.00
N LEU A 611 -3.84 15.98 -13.23
CA LEU A 611 -5.13 16.30 -13.83
C LEU A 611 -5.12 17.65 -14.53
N GLY A 612 -4.64 18.74 -13.92
CA GLY A 612 -4.62 20.05 -14.58
C GLY A 612 -3.91 20.03 -15.93
N ALA A 613 -2.78 19.32 -16.02
CA ALA A 613 -2.02 19.14 -17.26
C ALA A 613 -2.73 18.32 -18.35
N GLN A 614 -3.63 17.41 -17.98
CA GLN A 614 -4.47 16.66 -18.93
C GLN A 614 -5.81 17.35 -19.21
N TRP A 615 -6.24 18.23 -18.30
CA TRP A 615 -7.56 18.81 -18.29
C TRP A 615 -7.59 20.17 -18.96
N LEU A 616 -6.83 21.15 -18.45
CA LEU A 616 -6.87 22.54 -18.94
C LEU A 616 -6.69 22.64 -20.47
N PRO A 617 -5.85 21.83 -21.14
CA PRO A 617 -5.74 21.82 -22.61
C PRO A 617 -6.99 21.40 -23.39
N ARG A 618 -7.97 20.76 -22.76
CA ARG A 618 -9.18 20.23 -23.43
C ARG A 618 -10.22 21.30 -23.76
N PHE A 619 -10.12 22.46 -23.14
CA PHE A 619 -11.14 23.50 -23.17
C PHE A 619 -10.83 24.59 -24.21
N ASP A 620 -10.61 24.13 -25.44
CA ASP A 620 -10.27 24.93 -26.63
C ASP A 620 -9.26 26.05 -26.35
N LEU A 621 -7.97 25.70 -26.54
CA LEU A 621 -6.87 26.65 -26.70
C LEU A 621 -7.35 27.86 -27.51
N SER A 622 -7.49 29.00 -26.83
CA SER A 622 -8.35 30.08 -27.31
C SER A 622 -7.95 30.52 -28.71
N THR A 623 -8.91 30.57 -29.62
CA THR A 623 -8.69 30.98 -31.02
C THR A 623 -8.13 32.40 -31.11
N THR A 624 -8.47 33.24 -30.12
CA THR A 624 -7.77 34.47 -29.76
C THR A 624 -6.63 34.19 -28.78
N ALA A 625 -5.43 34.70 -29.08
CA ALA A 625 -4.30 34.59 -28.17
C ALA A 625 -4.54 35.35 -26.84
N LEU A 626 -4.00 34.80 -25.75
CA LEU A 626 -4.07 35.46 -24.44
C LEU A 626 -3.32 36.80 -24.43
N PRO A 627 -3.80 37.84 -23.72
CA PRO A 627 -3.06 39.08 -23.55
C PRO A 627 -1.64 38.84 -23.00
N PRO A 628 -0.59 39.52 -23.52
CA PRO A 628 0.79 39.21 -23.17
C PRO A 628 1.05 39.31 -21.66
N ASP A 629 0.58 40.37 -21.00
CA ASP A 629 0.75 40.56 -19.55
C ASP A 629 0.09 39.44 -18.73
N ALA A 630 -1.01 38.87 -19.22
CA ALA A 630 -1.70 37.75 -18.56
C ALA A 630 -0.93 36.44 -18.75
N ALA A 631 -0.40 36.23 -19.97
CA ALA A 631 0.49 35.11 -20.27
C ALA A 631 1.78 35.15 -19.43
N ASP A 632 2.42 36.31 -19.31
CA ASP A 632 3.66 36.46 -18.53
C ASP A 632 3.45 36.39 -17.02
N ARG A 633 2.30 36.86 -16.49
CA ARG A 633 1.90 36.56 -15.11
C ARG A 633 1.73 35.06 -14.87
N ALA A 634 1.05 34.35 -15.76
CA ALA A 634 0.85 32.90 -15.65
C ALA A 634 2.19 32.14 -15.72
N ARG A 635 3.06 32.47 -16.68
CA ARG A 635 4.42 31.91 -16.81
C ARG A 635 5.27 32.19 -15.57
N THR A 636 5.12 33.36 -14.95
CA THR A 636 5.82 33.71 -13.70
C THR A 636 5.32 32.87 -12.52
N GLY A 637 4.00 32.76 -12.31
CA GLY A 637 3.43 31.88 -11.29
C GLY A 637 3.82 30.40 -11.48
N ALA A 638 3.89 29.92 -12.72
CA ALA A 638 4.39 28.59 -13.06
C ALA A 638 5.87 28.38 -12.68
N ARG A 639 6.71 29.42 -12.78
CA ARG A 639 8.11 29.40 -12.32
C ARG A 639 8.18 29.36 -10.79
N THR A 640 7.49 30.25 -10.07
CA THR A 640 7.44 30.26 -8.59
C THR A 640 6.93 28.93 -8.01
N LEU A 641 5.92 28.33 -8.63
CA LEU A 641 5.42 26.99 -8.27
C LEU A 641 6.46 25.89 -8.51
N ALA A 642 7.12 25.90 -9.66
CA ALA A 642 8.16 24.91 -9.97
C ALA A 642 9.36 25.03 -9.01
N GLU A 643 9.84 26.25 -8.76
CA GLU A 643 10.89 26.52 -7.76
C GLU A 643 10.48 26.07 -6.35
N THR A 644 9.19 26.17 -6.01
CA THR A 644 8.64 25.64 -4.76
C THR A 644 8.60 24.10 -4.75
N THR A 645 8.27 23.43 -5.86
CA THR A 645 8.40 21.97 -5.96
C THR A 645 9.85 21.49 -5.90
N ASP A 646 10.79 22.23 -6.49
CA ASP A 646 12.22 21.93 -6.44
C ASP A 646 12.80 22.17 -5.03
N ARG A 647 12.39 23.25 -4.35
CA ARG A 647 12.70 23.51 -2.93
C ARG A 647 12.22 22.37 -2.04
N LEU A 648 10.95 21.95 -2.20
CA LEU A 648 10.40 20.81 -1.48
C LEU A 648 11.12 19.50 -1.83
N ALA A 649 11.54 19.29 -3.08
CA ALA A 649 12.31 18.12 -3.48
C ALA A 649 13.71 18.07 -2.81
N ALA A 650 14.40 19.20 -2.74
CA ALA A 650 15.69 19.32 -2.05
C ALA A 650 15.56 19.07 -0.54
N LEU A 651 14.54 19.66 0.12
CA LEU A 651 14.21 19.36 1.52
C LEU A 651 13.86 17.87 1.73
N CYS A 652 13.22 17.23 0.74
CA CYS A 652 12.96 15.80 0.77
C CYS A 652 14.25 14.97 0.69
N ASP A 653 15.16 15.25 -0.24
CA ASP A 653 16.45 14.54 -0.33
C ASP A 653 17.36 14.82 0.89
N GLY A 654 17.25 16.01 1.48
CA GLY A 654 17.83 16.38 2.79
C GLY A 654 18.70 17.63 2.80
N ASP A 655 18.71 18.36 1.70
CA ASP A 655 19.49 19.57 1.53
C ASP A 655 18.88 20.75 2.30
N ARG A 656 19.71 21.75 2.64
CA ARG A 656 19.25 22.98 3.28
C ARG A 656 19.00 24.04 2.21
N THR A 657 17.74 24.33 1.94
CA THR A 657 17.33 25.40 1.04
C THR A 657 17.22 26.73 1.80
N GLN A 658 17.38 27.86 1.10
CA GLN A 658 16.98 29.15 1.64
C GLN A 658 15.44 29.21 1.83
N PRO A 659 14.93 30.02 2.76
CA PRO A 659 13.49 30.30 2.86
C PRO A 659 12.97 30.92 1.56
N PRO A 660 11.65 30.82 1.27
CA PRO A 660 11.06 31.50 0.13
C PRO A 660 11.39 32.99 0.15
N ARG A 661 11.71 33.56 -1.02
CA ARG A 661 11.72 35.02 -1.20
C ARG A 661 10.31 35.53 -0.91
N THR A 662 10.19 36.58 -0.12
CA THR A 662 8.91 37.25 0.15
C THR A 662 8.38 37.85 -1.14
N GLU A 663 7.43 37.17 -1.77
CA GLU A 663 6.75 37.65 -2.97
C GLU A 663 5.81 38.80 -2.58
N GLN A 664 5.75 39.85 -3.40
CA GLN A 664 4.87 41.00 -3.15
C GLN A 664 3.41 40.60 -3.39
N ALA A 665 2.48 41.27 -2.70
CA ALA A 665 1.05 40.99 -2.85
C ALA A 665 0.61 41.14 -4.33
N PRO A 666 -0.24 40.25 -4.87
CA PRO A 666 -0.71 40.35 -6.24
C PRO A 666 -1.45 41.68 -6.47
N VAL A 667 -0.89 42.54 -7.31
CA VAL A 667 -1.59 43.73 -7.81
C VAL A 667 -2.71 43.25 -8.73
N GLU A 668 -3.97 43.56 -8.39
CA GLU A 668 -5.11 43.26 -9.26
C GLU A 668 -5.05 44.10 -10.54
N PRO A 669 -4.95 43.50 -11.74
CA PRO A 669 -4.91 44.22 -13.01
C PRO A 669 -6.25 44.15 -13.74
N THR A 670 -6.57 45.20 -14.50
CA THR A 670 -7.72 45.33 -15.42
C THR A 670 -7.58 44.46 -16.67
N ALA A 671 -7.47 43.14 -16.49
CA ALA A 671 -7.48 42.15 -17.57
C ALA A 671 -8.91 41.82 -18.02
N PRO A 672 -9.14 41.47 -19.31
CA PRO A 672 -10.45 41.02 -19.78
C PRO A 672 -10.85 39.69 -19.10
N ALA A 673 -12.14 39.54 -18.82
CA ALA A 673 -12.73 38.44 -18.05
C ALA A 673 -12.85 37.13 -18.85
N LEU A 674 -11.74 36.62 -19.37
CA LEU A 674 -11.70 35.38 -20.17
C LEU A 674 -11.81 34.13 -19.27
N PRO A 675 -12.74 33.19 -19.53
CA PRO A 675 -12.90 31.97 -18.75
C PRO A 675 -11.61 31.16 -18.56
N VAL A 676 -10.81 31.01 -19.63
CA VAL A 676 -9.53 30.26 -19.61
C VAL A 676 -8.49 30.89 -18.67
N LEU A 677 -8.46 32.22 -18.55
CA LEU A 677 -7.57 32.90 -17.59
C LEU A 677 -8.01 32.64 -16.15
N VAL A 678 -9.32 32.61 -15.89
CA VAL A 678 -9.86 32.33 -14.55
C VAL A 678 -9.67 30.87 -14.15
N ASP A 679 -9.90 29.93 -15.08
CA ASP A 679 -9.67 28.49 -14.87
C ASP A 679 -8.18 28.20 -14.56
N LEU A 680 -7.27 28.88 -15.27
CA LEU A 680 -5.82 28.79 -15.05
C LEU A 680 -5.38 29.43 -13.72
N ASP A 681 -5.84 30.64 -13.41
CA ASP A 681 -5.56 31.36 -12.16
C ASP A 681 -6.03 30.55 -10.93
N MET A 682 -7.25 29.98 -10.99
CA MET A 682 -7.79 29.11 -9.93
C MET A 682 -6.94 27.84 -9.73
N TRP A 683 -6.44 27.22 -10.80
CA TRP A 683 -5.55 26.06 -10.69
C TRP A 683 -4.20 26.43 -10.05
N LEU A 684 -3.57 27.52 -10.50
CA LEU A 684 -2.30 27.99 -9.96
C LEU A 684 -2.42 28.36 -8.47
N ARG A 685 -3.49 29.08 -8.07
CA ARG A 685 -3.77 29.40 -6.65
C ARG A 685 -3.98 28.16 -5.79
N SER A 686 -4.74 27.17 -6.28
CA SER A 686 -4.94 25.88 -5.60
C SER A 686 -3.62 25.14 -5.36
N LEU A 687 -2.72 25.13 -6.35
CA LEU A 687 -1.39 24.56 -6.22
C LEU A 687 -0.53 25.31 -5.21
N THR A 688 -0.53 26.66 -5.23
CA THR A 688 0.22 27.48 -4.28
C THR A 688 -0.20 27.18 -2.84
N HIS A 689 -1.50 27.14 -2.55
CA HIS A 689 -2.03 26.83 -1.21
C HIS A 689 -1.68 25.41 -0.75
N GLN A 690 -1.75 24.43 -1.65
CA GLN A 690 -1.40 23.03 -1.33
C GLN A 690 0.10 22.86 -1.05
N LEU A 691 0.99 23.44 -1.88
CA LEU A 691 2.43 23.38 -1.66
C LEU A 691 2.85 24.16 -0.41
N ALA A 692 2.27 25.33 -0.17
CA ALA A 692 2.49 26.10 1.05
C ALA A 692 2.05 25.33 2.30
N ARG A 693 0.95 24.57 2.25
CA ARG A 693 0.56 23.67 3.35
C ARG A 693 1.54 22.52 3.55
N ILE A 694 2.04 21.91 2.48
CA ILE A 694 3.04 20.83 2.55
C ILE A 694 4.30 21.35 3.25
N GLU A 695 4.78 22.54 2.88
CA GLU A 695 5.90 23.22 3.54
C GLU A 695 5.58 23.59 4.99
N ALA A 696 4.38 24.09 5.27
CA ALA A 696 3.88 24.38 6.61
C ALA A 696 3.69 23.13 7.50
N GLY A 697 3.72 21.92 6.93
CA GLY A 697 3.73 20.64 7.65
C GLY A 697 5.12 20.11 8.03
N LEU A 698 6.21 20.71 7.53
CA LEU A 698 7.58 20.31 7.83
C LEU A 698 8.06 20.92 9.17
N PRO A 699 8.78 20.19 10.05
CA PRO A 699 9.32 20.75 11.28
C PRO A 699 10.18 22.00 11.07
N GLU A 700 10.03 22.99 11.94
CA GLU A 700 10.74 24.28 11.88
C GLU A 700 12.27 24.13 11.85
N ALA A 701 12.82 23.12 12.54
CA ALA A 701 14.23 22.76 12.51
C ALA A 701 14.77 22.27 11.14
N ILE A 702 13.89 22.11 10.14
CA ILE A 702 14.23 21.84 8.73
C ILE A 702 14.07 23.11 7.87
N ARG A 703 13.19 24.05 8.26
CA ARG A 703 12.95 25.32 7.55
C ARG A 703 13.93 26.43 7.93
N GLY A 704 14.37 26.46 9.18
CA GLY A 704 15.15 27.56 9.74
C GLY A 704 16.61 27.56 9.27
N PRO A 705 17.22 28.74 8.99
CA PRO A 705 18.67 28.82 8.86
C PRO A 705 19.30 28.38 10.18
N GLY A 706 20.26 27.46 10.11
CA GLY A 706 20.86 26.89 11.32
C GLY A 706 21.52 27.99 12.15
N ARG A 707 21.15 28.12 13.43
CA ARG A 707 21.87 28.96 14.40
C ARG A 707 23.34 28.60 14.33
N GLY A 708 24.15 29.51 13.79
CA GLY A 708 25.59 29.33 13.74
C GLY A 708 26.10 29.15 15.16
N LYS A 709 26.89 28.10 15.39
CA LYS A 709 27.83 28.11 16.51
C LYS A 709 28.87 29.17 16.18
N THR A 710 28.59 30.42 16.56
CA THR A 710 29.63 31.43 16.75
C THR A 710 30.55 30.86 17.82
N ALA A 711 31.66 30.26 17.39
CA ALA A 711 32.75 29.93 18.27
C ALA A 711 33.32 31.28 18.76
N THR A 712 32.89 31.70 19.94
CA THR A 712 33.54 32.77 20.70
C THR A 712 34.93 32.28 21.05
N GLY A 713 35.87 32.49 20.13
CA GLY A 713 37.26 32.10 20.29
C GLY A 713 37.84 32.77 21.52
N THR A 714 38.41 31.97 22.42
CA THR A 714 39.14 32.44 23.59
C THR A 714 40.43 33.14 23.16
N VAL A 715 40.35 34.45 22.93
CA VAL A 715 41.53 35.32 22.91
C VAL A 715 41.80 35.71 24.36
N GLY A 716 42.84 35.11 24.95
CA GLY A 716 43.28 35.45 26.30
C GLY A 716 44.01 36.79 26.31
N SER A 717 43.65 37.66 27.24
CA SER A 717 44.40 38.87 27.60
C SER A 717 44.66 38.84 29.10
N THR A 718 45.89 38.52 29.49
CA THR A 718 46.33 38.47 30.89
C THR A 718 46.97 39.80 31.32
N SER A 719 46.98 40.05 32.64
CA SER A 719 47.40 41.29 33.31
C SER A 719 46.45 42.49 33.11
N ARG A 720 46.29 43.42 34.06
CA ARG A 720 46.91 43.56 35.39
C ARG A 720 45.96 44.31 36.35
N PRO A 721 45.89 44.02 37.66
CA PRO A 721 44.99 44.72 38.58
C PRO A 721 45.67 45.90 39.30
N THR A 722 45.07 47.10 39.20
CA THR A 722 45.33 48.25 40.08
C THR A 722 44.10 49.16 40.14
N GLY A 723 43.60 49.45 41.34
CA GLY A 723 42.84 50.69 41.62
C GLY A 723 43.81 51.86 41.91
N PRO A 724 43.39 52.95 42.60
CA PRO A 724 42.09 53.17 43.26
C PRO A 724 41.43 54.53 42.90
N GLY A 725 40.30 54.84 43.56
CA GLY A 725 39.67 56.17 43.55
C GLY A 725 38.36 56.20 42.75
N ARG A 726 37.26 56.73 43.29
CA ARG A 726 37.05 57.32 44.63
C ARG A 726 35.61 57.14 45.09
#